data_AF-A0A8S3XHM6-F1
#
_entry.id   AF-A0A8S3XHM6-F1
#
_cell.length_a   1.000
_cell.length_b   1.000
_cell.length_c   1.000
_cell.angle_alpha   90.00
_cell.angle_beta   90.00
_cell.angle_gamma   90.00
#
_symmetry.space_group_name_H-M   'P 1'
#
loop_
_entity.id
_entity.type
_entity.pdbx_description
1 polymer ?
#
loop_
_entity_poly.entity_id
_entity_poly.type
_entity_poly.pdbx_seq_one_letter_code
_entity_poly.pdbx_strand_id
1 'polypeptide(L)'
;MTQSVTPPLGFAPFCILAVLLLQNADLALSRRPEPYYGRLIGRLTQYAHGIRGTVYAVDENTIFVREFAYDGTGPDAYFWVGDTPQPSPEGTLVPYPEDYSSRDPPILSRHNNSDILLRLPAGKRLRDIKWISVWCRRFTVNFGDVFINPGLEPPRPRVLPEFKRLAHGLRSGNISVLDAKTFYIPNLHYDGAGPDAYFWVGNGSEPNPFGTKVPNEMGSLNPLRGYQGEDIEIQLPGKMTAYDIDWLAVWCVEYRHNFGHVYLPKDLDVPPALGQTKITTSSTTSQTSFSTTNNCKEILDKRLQVRWEIQGDQVQITLAARLRKEQYMAFGISGAEGRPAMLGADVVVAYWDTKANQPRVADYTITHLAQCDGERGVCPDQRLGGSNDAVLVSGQQKNGITTITYRRPLAAKEPMKDKEILTSRSQSVIAAFGPLNSRYEANAHSFMDTTRNDVQLDFGAQEEPACVGLAELAAGGPVPWPARVLAAQRSFTARIGPTGGTRGYTPITGHPSWGIAWYINDQLIPEIYVERGQTYTFLVEGGDDRTNPAKFHPFYISDSSEGGFGQKREEDQRKQRVFAGVAYDNEGYPYPTAVGRYCEWTHKTIDQSATSETFEDYMKTLQLECNEGEPAVLNWTVAHETPDLVYYQCYTHNNLGWKIHVVDPGTPVPIPGDQGARINSADTSPLLSTALLLVTMTLTALCNFAGR
;
A
#
# COMPACT_ATOMS: atom_id res chain seq x y z
N MET A 1 -94.43 12.93 0.77
CA MET A 1 -93.00 13.13 1.06
C MET A 1 -92.54 11.99 1.97
N THR A 2 -92.15 10.88 1.36
CA THR A 2 -91.72 9.65 2.02
C THR A 2 -90.23 9.51 1.76
N GLN A 3 -89.41 9.73 2.80
CA GLN A 3 -87.96 9.72 2.68
C GLN A 3 -87.41 8.30 2.60
N SER A 4 -86.45 8.15 1.69
CA SER A 4 -85.88 6.92 1.17
C SER A 4 -84.79 6.32 2.07
N VAL A 5 -85.08 5.07 2.40
CA VAL A 5 -84.28 3.91 2.81
C VAL A 5 -82.81 3.83 2.30
N THR A 6 -81.94 3.48 3.26
CA THR A 6 -80.57 2.88 3.32
C THR A 6 -80.27 1.75 2.29
N PRO A 7 -79.04 1.17 2.08
CA PRO A 7 -78.28 0.36 3.08
C PRO A 7 -76.75 0.16 2.79
N PRO A 8 -76.04 -0.91 3.24
CA PRO A 8 -75.18 -0.87 4.44
C PRO A 8 -73.72 -1.28 4.18
N LEU A 9 -72.80 -0.94 5.10
CA LEU A 9 -71.48 -1.58 5.17
C LEU A 9 -71.54 -2.74 6.16
N GLY A 10 -71.50 -3.95 5.59
CA GLY A 10 -71.51 -5.23 6.30
C GLY A 10 -70.12 -5.71 6.69
N PHE A 11 -70.14 -6.53 7.74
CA PHE A 11 -69.06 -7.33 8.31
C PHE A 11 -68.38 -8.27 7.31
N ALA A 12 -67.06 -8.46 7.45
CA ALA A 12 -66.32 -9.67 7.05
C ALA A 12 -64.90 -9.70 7.69
N PRO A 13 -64.25 -10.86 7.81
CA PRO A 13 -63.65 -11.30 9.08
C PRO A 13 -62.12 -11.56 9.06
N PHE A 14 -61.58 -11.72 10.27
CA PHE A 14 -60.37 -12.48 10.60
C PHE A 14 -60.25 -13.77 9.78
N CYS A 15 -59.10 -14.00 9.14
CA CYS A 15 -58.46 -15.31 8.84
C CYS A 15 -57.60 -15.29 7.55
N ILE A 16 -56.63 -14.39 7.37
CA ILE A 16 -55.48 -14.62 6.47
C ILE A 16 -54.25 -13.91 7.03
N LEU A 17 -53.68 -14.41 8.13
CA LEU A 17 -52.38 -13.92 8.63
C LEU A 17 -51.54 -15.03 9.30
N ALA A 18 -51.60 -16.26 8.77
CA ALA A 18 -50.87 -17.39 9.36
C ALA A 18 -50.31 -18.42 8.35
N VAL A 19 -50.29 -18.14 7.04
CA VAL A 19 -49.77 -19.12 6.03
C VAL A 19 -48.69 -18.53 5.09
N LEU A 20 -48.28 -17.28 5.27
CA LEU A 20 -47.21 -16.66 4.46
C LEU A 20 -45.89 -16.39 5.23
N LEU A 21 -45.67 -17.11 6.35
CA LEU A 21 -44.46 -17.01 7.18
C LEU A 21 -43.69 -18.34 7.31
N LEU A 22 -43.77 -19.22 6.30
CA LEU A 22 -43.01 -20.49 6.27
C LEU A 22 -42.29 -20.77 4.93
N GLN A 23 -41.99 -19.75 4.12
CA GLN A 23 -41.20 -19.90 2.88
C GLN A 23 -40.16 -18.81 2.64
N ASN A 24 -39.59 -18.20 3.69
CA ASN A 24 -38.43 -17.30 3.53
C ASN A 24 -37.43 -17.47 4.67
N ALA A 25 -37.05 -18.72 4.95
CA ALA A 25 -35.91 -19.05 5.80
C ALA A 25 -34.85 -19.77 4.96
N ASP A 26 -34.34 -19.11 3.90
CA ASP A 26 -33.14 -19.57 3.17
C ASP A 26 -32.49 -18.44 2.33
N LEU A 27 -32.47 -17.22 2.87
CA LEU A 27 -31.58 -16.16 2.36
C LEU A 27 -30.94 -15.42 3.53
N ALA A 28 -30.22 -16.16 4.37
CA ALA A 28 -29.18 -15.57 5.20
C ALA A 28 -27.96 -15.32 4.29
N LEU A 29 -27.69 -14.05 3.99
CA LEU A 29 -26.48 -13.63 3.27
C LEU A 29 -25.22 -14.14 3.99
N SER A 30 -24.49 -14.98 3.26
CA SER A 30 -23.04 -15.23 3.26
C SER A 30 -22.21 -14.58 4.39
N ARG A 31 -22.17 -15.24 5.54
CA ARG A 31 -20.95 -15.31 6.35
C ARG A 31 -20.78 -16.77 6.74
N ARG A 32 -19.98 -17.51 5.97
CA ARG A 32 -19.57 -18.86 6.37
C ARG A 32 -18.75 -18.70 7.66
N PRO A 33 -19.12 -19.35 8.77
CA PRO A 33 -18.37 -19.22 10.01
C PRO A 33 -16.93 -19.65 9.78
N GLU A 34 -15.99 -18.75 10.05
CA GLU A 34 -14.57 -19.09 10.04
C GLU A 34 -14.24 -20.01 11.21
N PRO A 35 -13.33 -20.97 11.03
CA PRO A 35 -12.63 -21.33 9.79
C PRO A 35 -13.47 -22.15 8.78
N TYR A 36 -13.41 -21.77 7.49
CA TYR A 36 -14.07 -22.47 6.38
C TYR A 36 -13.16 -23.57 5.80
N TYR A 37 -13.66 -24.81 5.77
CA TYR A 37 -12.91 -26.01 5.37
C TYR A 37 -13.45 -26.70 4.10
N GLY A 38 -14.37 -26.05 3.38
CA GLY A 38 -15.05 -26.65 2.24
C GLY A 38 -16.43 -27.22 2.60
N ARG A 39 -16.98 -28.06 1.71
CA ARG A 39 -18.32 -28.64 1.86
C ARG A 39 -18.25 -29.86 2.77
N LEU A 40 -19.03 -29.89 3.85
CA LEU A 40 -19.06 -31.01 4.79
C LEU A 40 -19.50 -32.30 4.08
N ILE A 41 -18.68 -33.35 4.15
CA ILE A 41 -19.02 -34.71 3.72
C ILE A 41 -19.68 -35.46 4.88
N GLY A 42 -19.03 -35.48 6.05
CA GLY A 42 -19.54 -36.16 7.23
C GLY A 42 -18.46 -36.45 8.27
N ARG A 43 -18.85 -37.10 9.38
CA ARG A 43 -17.92 -37.54 10.43
C ARG A 43 -17.50 -38.98 10.17
N LEU A 44 -16.23 -39.31 10.40
CA LEU A 44 -15.75 -40.68 10.31
C LEU A 44 -16.44 -41.54 11.39
N THR A 45 -17.03 -42.64 10.94
CA THR A 45 -17.58 -43.68 11.81
C THR A 45 -16.43 -44.54 12.34
N GLN A 46 -16.39 -44.76 13.66
CA GLN A 46 -15.35 -45.56 14.29
C GLN A 46 -15.77 -47.04 14.36
N TYR A 47 -14.95 -47.96 13.83
CA TYR A 47 -15.11 -49.40 14.06
C TYR A 47 -13.96 -50.00 14.87
N ALA A 48 -12.74 -49.51 14.67
CA ALA A 48 -11.55 -49.97 15.37
C ALA A 48 -10.53 -48.84 15.51
N HIS A 49 -9.47 -49.07 16.31
CA HIS A 49 -8.27 -48.22 16.37
C HIS A 49 -8.47 -46.73 16.67
N GLY A 50 -9.59 -46.38 17.32
CA GLY A 50 -9.86 -45.02 17.75
C GLY A 50 -10.07 -44.00 16.62
N ILE A 51 -10.48 -44.45 15.41
CA ILE A 51 -10.71 -43.55 14.27
C ILE A 51 -11.71 -42.45 14.62
N ARG A 52 -11.27 -41.19 14.47
CA ARG A 52 -12.11 -40.00 14.59
C ARG A 52 -11.68 -38.96 13.56
N GLY A 53 -12.58 -38.04 13.25
CA GLY A 53 -12.30 -36.90 12.37
C GLY A 53 -13.56 -36.45 11.63
N THR A 54 -13.56 -35.22 11.13
CA THR A 54 -14.64 -34.66 10.30
C THR A 54 -14.11 -34.37 8.91
N VAL A 55 -14.80 -34.86 7.89
CA VAL A 55 -14.34 -34.87 6.51
C VAL A 55 -15.07 -33.81 5.70
N TYR A 56 -14.32 -33.03 4.94
CA TYR A 56 -14.78 -31.93 4.10
C TYR A 56 -14.22 -32.07 2.67
N ALA A 57 -15.02 -31.69 1.69
CA ALA A 57 -14.61 -31.54 0.30
C ALA A 57 -14.04 -30.14 0.08
N VAL A 58 -12.74 -30.04 -0.21
CA VAL A 58 -12.04 -28.78 -0.49
C VAL A 58 -12.30 -28.36 -1.94
N ASP A 59 -12.12 -29.31 -2.86
CA ASP A 59 -12.40 -29.18 -4.29
C ASP A 59 -12.74 -30.56 -4.89
N GLU A 60 -12.74 -30.71 -6.22
CA GLU A 60 -13.04 -31.99 -6.88
C GLU A 60 -12.01 -33.10 -6.63
N ASN A 61 -10.79 -32.77 -6.25
CA ASN A 61 -9.66 -33.69 -6.13
C ASN A 61 -9.05 -33.69 -4.72
N THR A 62 -9.49 -32.81 -3.82
CA THR A 62 -8.90 -32.59 -2.52
C THR A 62 -9.93 -32.74 -1.40
N ILE A 63 -9.58 -33.51 -0.37
CA ILE A 63 -10.39 -33.77 0.83
C ILE A 63 -9.61 -33.28 2.05
N PHE A 64 -10.29 -32.64 2.98
CA PHE A 64 -9.72 -32.23 4.27
C PHE A 64 -10.35 -33.04 5.40
N VAL A 65 -9.53 -33.64 6.25
CA VAL A 65 -9.95 -34.38 7.45
C VAL A 65 -9.47 -33.60 8.67
N ARG A 66 -10.42 -32.98 9.37
CA ARG A 66 -10.17 -32.21 10.60
C ARG A 66 -10.15 -33.09 11.83
N GLU A 67 -9.23 -32.81 12.76
CA GLU A 67 -9.11 -33.48 14.06
C GLU A 67 -9.03 -35.01 13.92
N PHE A 68 -8.23 -35.48 12.96
CA PHE A 68 -8.06 -36.91 12.71
C PHE A 68 -7.33 -37.59 13.87
N ALA A 69 -7.89 -38.69 14.37
CA ALA A 69 -7.27 -39.52 15.40
C ALA A 69 -7.19 -40.97 14.94
N TYR A 70 -6.04 -41.60 15.16
CA TYR A 70 -5.77 -43.00 14.88
C TYR A 70 -4.64 -43.50 15.78
N ASP A 71 -4.82 -44.67 16.40
CA ASP A 71 -3.84 -45.22 17.35
C ASP A 71 -2.53 -45.73 16.72
N GLY A 72 -2.43 -45.85 15.39
CA GLY A 72 -1.21 -46.27 14.70
C GLY A 72 -0.84 -47.74 14.88
N THR A 73 -1.71 -48.58 15.45
CA THR A 73 -1.39 -49.99 15.76
C THR A 73 -1.73 -50.96 14.62
N GLY A 74 -2.37 -50.49 13.56
CA GLY A 74 -2.68 -51.29 12.38
C GLY A 74 -1.42 -51.54 11.54
N PRO A 75 -1.13 -52.79 11.15
CA PRO A 75 0.16 -53.13 10.55
C PRO A 75 0.30 -52.75 9.07
N ASP A 76 -0.78 -52.36 8.39
CA ASP A 76 -0.79 -51.98 6.96
C ASP A 76 -2.02 -51.11 6.65
N ALA A 77 -2.16 -50.00 7.39
CA ALA A 77 -3.30 -49.08 7.31
C ALA A 77 -3.02 -47.89 6.38
N TYR A 78 -4.02 -47.48 5.59
CA TYR A 78 -3.94 -46.33 4.67
C TYR A 78 -5.29 -45.61 4.58
N PHE A 79 -5.27 -44.39 4.03
CA PHE A 79 -6.49 -43.80 3.47
C PHE A 79 -6.88 -44.54 2.19
N TRP A 80 -8.18 -44.79 2.04
CA TRP A 80 -8.74 -45.67 1.03
C TRP A 80 -10.03 -45.08 0.50
N VAL A 81 -10.25 -45.13 -0.81
CA VAL A 81 -11.48 -44.62 -1.45
C VAL A 81 -12.03 -45.62 -2.44
N GLY A 82 -13.34 -45.63 -2.66
CA GLY A 82 -13.94 -46.51 -3.67
C GLY A 82 -15.33 -46.06 -4.10
N ASP A 83 -15.84 -46.69 -5.15
CA ASP A 83 -17.09 -46.39 -5.85
C ASP A 83 -18.19 -47.45 -5.62
N THR A 84 -17.86 -48.50 -4.88
CA THR A 84 -18.77 -49.56 -4.44
C THR A 84 -19.75 -49.03 -3.38
N PRO A 85 -20.90 -49.71 -3.14
CA PRO A 85 -21.86 -49.30 -2.12
C PRO A 85 -21.33 -49.34 -0.68
N GLN A 86 -20.22 -50.02 -0.41
CA GLN A 86 -19.60 -50.19 0.91
C GLN A 86 -18.08 -50.31 0.77
N PRO A 87 -17.29 -49.87 1.78
CA PRO A 87 -15.83 -50.08 1.81
C PRO A 87 -15.43 -51.52 1.54
N SER A 88 -14.54 -51.73 0.56
CA SER A 88 -14.13 -53.06 0.09
C SER A 88 -12.65 -53.13 -0.31
N PRO A 89 -12.07 -54.35 -0.44
CA PRO A 89 -10.68 -54.54 -0.84
C PRO A 89 -10.32 -53.94 -2.21
N GLU A 90 -11.29 -53.77 -3.10
CA GLU A 90 -11.14 -53.21 -4.45
C GLU A 90 -10.99 -51.68 -4.45
N GLY A 91 -11.03 -51.03 -3.29
CA GLY A 91 -10.77 -49.59 -3.21
C GLY A 91 -9.35 -49.20 -3.63
N THR A 92 -9.17 -47.90 -3.85
CA THR A 92 -7.92 -47.28 -4.27
C THR A 92 -7.23 -46.62 -3.07
N LEU A 93 -5.93 -46.86 -2.93
CA LEU A 93 -5.08 -46.21 -1.93
C LEU A 93 -4.96 -44.71 -2.21
N VAL A 94 -5.18 -43.87 -1.18
CA VAL A 94 -4.87 -42.44 -1.20
C VAL A 94 -3.57 -42.20 -0.43
N PRO A 95 -2.46 -41.82 -1.11
CA PRO A 95 -1.17 -41.67 -0.44
C PRO A 95 -1.20 -40.54 0.59
N TYR A 96 -0.61 -40.79 1.76
CA TYR A 96 -0.40 -39.76 2.78
C TYR A 96 0.80 -40.10 3.66
N PRO A 97 1.74 -39.16 3.91
CA PRO A 97 1.85 -37.84 3.27
C PRO A 97 2.05 -37.92 1.74
N GLU A 98 1.72 -36.85 1.01
CA GLU A 98 1.81 -36.81 -0.47
C GLU A 98 3.27 -36.88 -0.96
N ASP A 99 4.19 -36.31 -0.19
CA ASP A 99 5.62 -36.19 -0.49
C ASP A 99 6.43 -37.34 0.11
N TYR A 100 6.29 -38.53 -0.47
CA TYR A 100 7.11 -39.69 -0.14
C TYR A 100 8.09 -40.01 -1.27
N SER A 101 9.35 -40.33 -0.93
CA SER A 101 10.42 -40.63 -1.90
C SER A 101 10.52 -42.12 -2.26
N SER A 102 9.80 -42.98 -1.53
CA SER A 102 9.80 -44.43 -1.73
C SER A 102 8.93 -44.86 -2.91
N ARG A 103 9.21 -46.05 -3.46
CA ARG A 103 8.38 -46.66 -4.51
C ARG A 103 6.95 -46.91 -4.05
N ASP A 104 6.79 -47.30 -2.78
CA ASP A 104 5.51 -47.58 -2.16
C ASP A 104 5.15 -46.48 -1.14
N PRO A 105 3.86 -46.11 -1.03
CA PRO A 105 3.39 -45.12 -0.07
C PRO A 105 3.60 -45.60 1.38
N PRO A 106 3.93 -44.70 2.31
CA PRO A 106 4.15 -45.06 3.71
C PRO A 106 2.86 -45.53 4.39
N ILE A 107 3.01 -46.47 5.34
CA ILE A 107 1.90 -46.91 6.20
C ILE A 107 1.47 -45.74 7.11
N LEU A 108 0.17 -45.60 7.31
CA LEU A 108 -0.40 -44.55 8.16
C LEU A 108 0.10 -44.68 9.60
N SER A 109 0.78 -43.64 10.09
CA SER A 109 1.28 -43.57 11.46
C SER A 109 0.19 -43.18 12.47
N ARG A 110 0.51 -43.21 13.76
CA ARG A 110 -0.37 -42.67 14.82
C ARG A 110 -0.67 -41.20 14.56
N HIS A 111 -1.94 -40.82 14.70
CA HIS A 111 -2.42 -39.44 14.64
C HIS A 111 -3.22 -39.09 15.89
N ASN A 112 -2.99 -37.90 16.44
CA ASN A 112 -3.71 -37.41 17.62
C ASN A 112 -4.29 -36.02 17.34
N ASN A 113 -5.55 -35.99 16.89
CA ASN A 113 -6.28 -34.78 16.50
C ASN A 113 -5.53 -33.91 15.48
N SER A 114 -4.88 -34.54 14.49
CA SER A 114 -4.16 -33.83 13.43
C SER A 114 -5.06 -33.48 12.27
N ASP A 115 -4.85 -32.34 11.64
CA ASP A 115 -5.54 -31.95 10.41
C ASP A 115 -4.79 -32.49 9.18
N ILE A 116 -5.52 -33.11 8.27
CA ILE A 116 -4.96 -33.87 7.14
C ILE A 116 -5.58 -33.39 5.83
N LEU A 117 -4.73 -33.03 4.88
CA LEU A 117 -5.13 -32.74 3.50
C LEU A 117 -4.80 -33.95 2.61
N LEU A 118 -5.82 -34.54 1.99
CA LEU A 118 -5.72 -35.71 1.14
C LEU A 118 -5.99 -35.32 -0.30
N ARG A 119 -5.05 -35.66 -1.20
CA ARG A 119 -5.24 -35.50 -2.63
C ARG A 119 -5.61 -36.82 -3.27
N LEU A 120 -6.72 -36.85 -3.98
CA LEU A 120 -7.18 -38.03 -4.69
C LEU A 120 -6.15 -38.46 -5.75
N PRO A 121 -5.94 -39.77 -5.95
CA PRO A 121 -5.06 -40.30 -6.99
C PRO A 121 -5.44 -39.80 -8.39
N ALA A 122 -4.45 -39.74 -9.28
CA ALA A 122 -4.66 -39.27 -10.65
C ALA A 122 -5.81 -40.03 -11.34
N GLY A 123 -6.74 -39.28 -11.93
CA GLY A 123 -7.90 -39.83 -12.64
C GLY A 123 -9.11 -40.14 -11.75
N LYS A 124 -9.05 -39.94 -10.42
CA LYS A 124 -10.20 -40.01 -9.52
C LYS A 124 -10.62 -38.62 -9.07
N ARG A 125 -11.91 -38.32 -9.15
CA ARG A 125 -12.54 -37.12 -8.59
C ARG A 125 -13.49 -37.51 -7.46
N LEU A 126 -13.89 -36.54 -6.66
CA LEU A 126 -14.83 -36.74 -5.55
C LEU A 126 -16.17 -37.31 -6.03
N ARG A 127 -16.61 -36.91 -7.23
CA ARG A 127 -17.81 -37.44 -7.90
C ARG A 127 -17.70 -38.93 -8.31
N ASP A 128 -16.49 -39.46 -8.40
CA ASP A 128 -16.21 -40.82 -8.85
C ASP A 128 -16.08 -41.80 -7.67
N ILE A 129 -16.21 -41.33 -6.43
CA ILE A 129 -16.08 -42.13 -5.22
C ILE A 129 -17.31 -41.97 -4.33
N LYS A 130 -17.69 -43.03 -3.62
CA LYS A 130 -18.86 -43.08 -2.72
C LYS A 130 -18.49 -43.07 -1.25
N TRP A 131 -17.26 -43.42 -0.90
CA TRP A 131 -16.80 -43.48 0.48
C TRP A 131 -15.30 -43.23 0.60
N ILE A 132 -14.91 -42.77 1.78
CA ILE A 132 -13.52 -42.61 2.23
C ILE A 132 -13.38 -43.44 3.50
N SER A 133 -12.32 -44.23 3.61
CA SER A 133 -12.08 -45.16 4.70
C SER A 133 -10.62 -45.14 5.16
N VAL A 134 -10.40 -45.47 6.43
CA VAL A 134 -9.11 -45.94 6.94
C VAL A 134 -9.14 -47.46 6.87
N TRP A 135 -8.39 -48.03 5.93
CA TRP A 135 -8.45 -49.44 5.59
C TRP A 135 -7.13 -50.15 5.89
N CYS A 136 -7.21 -51.31 6.54
CA CYS A 136 -6.06 -52.21 6.68
C CYS A 136 -6.03 -53.23 5.55
N ARG A 137 -5.10 -53.05 4.60
CA ARG A 137 -4.99 -53.92 3.43
C ARG A 137 -4.60 -55.35 3.82
N ARG A 138 -3.70 -55.52 4.80
CA ARG A 138 -3.24 -56.84 5.27
C ARG A 138 -4.36 -57.72 5.81
N PHE A 139 -5.33 -57.13 6.51
CA PHE A 139 -6.44 -57.88 7.12
C PHE A 139 -7.76 -57.70 6.38
N THR A 140 -7.81 -56.87 5.35
CA THR A 140 -9.04 -56.52 4.61
C THR A 140 -10.16 -56.02 5.54
N VAL A 141 -9.81 -55.16 6.49
CA VAL A 141 -10.76 -54.62 7.49
C VAL A 141 -10.81 -53.09 7.39
N ASN A 142 -12.04 -52.58 7.48
CA ASN A 142 -12.34 -51.15 7.62
C ASN A 142 -12.22 -50.73 9.09
N PHE A 143 -11.35 -49.77 9.39
CA PHE A 143 -11.19 -49.21 10.74
C PHE A 143 -12.13 -48.02 11.00
N GLY A 144 -12.54 -47.34 9.93
CA GLY A 144 -13.54 -46.29 9.97
C GLY A 144 -13.80 -45.73 8.58
N ASP A 145 -15.02 -45.25 8.33
CA ASP A 145 -15.41 -44.70 7.03
C ASP A 145 -16.35 -43.50 7.14
N VAL A 146 -16.52 -42.82 6.01
CA VAL A 146 -17.58 -41.86 5.75
C VAL A 146 -18.08 -42.04 4.32
N PHE A 147 -19.39 -41.91 4.11
CA PHE A 147 -20.01 -41.94 2.80
C PHE A 147 -20.17 -40.52 2.24
N ILE A 148 -19.97 -40.39 0.92
CA ILE A 148 -20.15 -39.16 0.17
C ILE A 148 -21.57 -39.14 -0.39
N ASN A 149 -22.30 -38.06 -0.13
CA ASN A 149 -23.62 -37.87 -0.71
C ASN A 149 -23.49 -37.65 -2.23
N PRO A 150 -24.24 -38.39 -3.09
CA PRO A 150 -24.21 -38.20 -4.54
C PRO A 150 -24.54 -36.78 -5.01
N GLY A 151 -25.31 -36.01 -4.22
CA GLY A 151 -25.65 -34.61 -4.51
C GLY A 151 -24.67 -33.59 -3.94
N LEU A 152 -23.51 -34.02 -3.42
CA LEU A 152 -22.50 -33.11 -2.88
C LEU A 152 -21.76 -32.42 -4.01
N GLU A 153 -22.00 -31.13 -4.18
CA GLU A 153 -21.21 -30.28 -5.07
C GLU A 153 -20.01 -29.70 -4.31
N PRO A 154 -18.77 -30.05 -4.69
CA PRO A 154 -17.59 -29.45 -4.08
C PRO A 154 -17.36 -28.02 -4.61
N PRO A 155 -16.73 -27.14 -3.82
CA PRO A 155 -16.35 -25.81 -4.26
C PRO A 155 -15.41 -25.85 -5.48
N ARG A 156 -15.46 -24.83 -6.35
CA ARG A 156 -14.66 -24.77 -7.59
C ARG A 156 -14.09 -23.38 -7.83
N PRO A 157 -12.90 -23.27 -8.48
CA PRO A 157 -12.36 -21.98 -8.89
C PRO A 157 -13.35 -21.20 -9.76
N ARG A 158 -13.40 -19.88 -9.58
CA ARG A 158 -14.30 -18.98 -10.31
C ARG A 158 -13.52 -18.10 -11.27
N VAL A 159 -13.94 -18.06 -12.53
CA VAL A 159 -13.38 -17.13 -13.53
C VAL A 159 -14.18 -15.83 -13.54
N LEU A 160 -13.46 -14.72 -13.45
CA LEU A 160 -13.93 -13.34 -13.54
C LEU A 160 -13.47 -12.72 -14.87
N PRO A 161 -14.11 -11.63 -15.33
CA PRO A 161 -13.64 -10.85 -16.47
C PRO A 161 -12.23 -10.24 -16.27
N GLU A 162 -11.66 -9.68 -17.33
CA GLU A 162 -10.46 -8.84 -17.25
C GLU A 162 -10.69 -7.55 -16.43
N PHE A 163 -9.60 -6.89 -16.01
CA PHE A 163 -9.67 -5.55 -15.43
C PHE A 163 -10.34 -4.56 -16.39
N LYS A 164 -11.23 -3.72 -15.86
CA LYS A 164 -11.69 -2.52 -16.58
C LYS A 164 -10.49 -1.62 -16.90
N ARG A 165 -10.35 -1.24 -18.16
CA ARG A 165 -9.21 -0.45 -18.66
C ARG A 165 -9.49 1.04 -18.46
N LEU A 166 -9.06 1.61 -17.33
CA LEU A 166 -9.33 3.03 -17.01
C LEU A 166 -8.11 3.92 -17.24
N ALA A 167 -6.94 3.52 -16.73
CA ALA A 167 -5.72 4.31 -16.85
C ALA A 167 -4.47 3.42 -16.90
N HIS A 168 -3.32 4.03 -17.21
CA HIS A 168 -1.99 3.42 -17.10
C HIS A 168 -1.78 2.10 -17.87
N GLY A 169 -2.47 1.96 -19.00
CA GLY A 169 -2.38 0.77 -19.84
C GLY A 169 -2.84 -0.52 -19.18
N LEU A 170 -3.55 -0.43 -18.03
CA LEU A 170 -3.95 -1.59 -17.23
C LEU A 170 -4.89 -2.50 -18.03
N ARG A 171 -4.48 -3.75 -18.22
CA ARG A 171 -5.29 -4.82 -18.82
C ARG A 171 -4.78 -6.19 -18.37
N SER A 172 -5.61 -7.20 -18.45
CA SER A 172 -5.28 -8.58 -18.13
C SER A 172 -6.09 -9.54 -19.00
N GLY A 173 -5.82 -10.84 -18.94
CA GLY A 173 -6.81 -11.85 -19.30
C GLY A 173 -7.89 -11.99 -18.22
N ASN A 174 -8.74 -13.02 -18.39
CA ASN A 174 -9.76 -13.36 -17.40
C ASN A 174 -9.12 -13.81 -16.08
N ILE A 175 -9.47 -13.15 -14.99
CA ILE A 175 -8.90 -13.40 -13.66
C ILE A 175 -9.57 -14.63 -13.05
N SER A 176 -8.83 -15.51 -12.38
CA SER A 176 -9.38 -16.69 -11.73
C SER A 176 -9.21 -16.61 -10.21
N VAL A 177 -10.30 -16.73 -9.46
CA VAL A 177 -10.29 -16.93 -8.01
C VAL A 177 -10.06 -18.43 -7.76
N LEU A 178 -8.82 -18.78 -7.40
CA LEU A 178 -8.41 -20.18 -7.25
C LEU A 178 -8.92 -20.80 -5.96
N ASP A 179 -8.89 -20.03 -4.88
CA ASP A 179 -9.38 -20.40 -3.55
C ASP A 179 -9.87 -19.14 -2.80
N ALA A 180 -10.25 -19.29 -1.54
CA ALA A 180 -10.78 -18.21 -0.71
C ALA A 180 -9.81 -17.02 -0.51
N LYS A 181 -8.53 -17.11 -0.89
CA LYS A 181 -7.55 -16.02 -0.77
C LYS A 181 -6.74 -15.74 -2.04
N THR A 182 -6.65 -16.68 -2.96
CA THR A 182 -5.68 -16.63 -4.07
C THR A 182 -6.35 -16.26 -5.38
N PHE A 183 -5.79 -15.26 -6.07
CA PHE A 183 -6.20 -14.81 -7.40
C PHE A 183 -5.08 -15.09 -8.40
N TYR A 184 -5.43 -15.69 -9.53
CA TYR A 184 -4.58 -15.83 -10.70
C TYR A 184 -4.96 -14.77 -11.75
N ILE A 185 -3.99 -13.96 -12.14
CA ILE A 185 -4.17 -12.85 -13.09
C ILE A 185 -3.26 -13.13 -14.29
N PRO A 186 -3.80 -13.66 -15.41
CA PRO A 186 -3.00 -13.91 -16.59
C PRO A 186 -2.78 -12.63 -17.41
N ASN A 187 -1.69 -12.60 -18.17
CA ASN A 187 -1.38 -11.61 -19.19
C ASN A 187 -1.50 -10.15 -18.69
N LEU A 188 -1.08 -9.89 -17.45
CA LEU A 188 -1.17 -8.58 -16.82
C LEU A 188 -0.25 -7.59 -17.53
N HIS A 189 -0.80 -6.43 -17.88
CA HIS A 189 -0.04 -5.29 -18.37
C HIS A 189 -0.38 -4.07 -17.53
N TYR A 190 0.64 -3.30 -17.19
CA TYR A 190 0.56 -2.03 -16.49
C TYR A 190 1.86 -1.27 -16.76
N ASP A 191 1.78 0.03 -17.04
CA ASP A 191 2.94 0.81 -17.48
C ASP A 191 3.99 1.06 -16.37
N GLY A 192 3.60 0.96 -15.09
CA GLY A 192 4.47 1.22 -13.95
C GLY A 192 4.62 2.72 -13.60
N ALA A 193 3.87 3.61 -14.25
CA ALA A 193 4.03 5.06 -14.10
C ALA A 193 3.30 5.65 -12.88
N GLY A 194 2.46 4.85 -12.20
CA GLY A 194 1.76 5.27 -10.99
C GLY A 194 2.73 5.39 -9.81
N PRO A 195 2.79 6.54 -9.12
CA PRO A 195 3.77 6.78 -8.05
C PRO A 195 3.58 5.87 -6.83
N ASP A 196 2.34 5.42 -6.60
CA ASP A 196 1.91 4.74 -5.40
C ASP A 196 0.75 3.76 -5.70
N ALA A 197 0.92 3.00 -6.79
CA ALA A 197 -0.05 2.03 -7.29
C ALA A 197 0.09 0.66 -6.61
N TYR A 198 -1.04 0.05 -6.24
CA TYR A 198 -1.08 -1.25 -5.56
C TYR A 198 -2.22 -2.12 -6.06
N PHE A 199 -2.10 -3.44 -5.88
CA PHE A 199 -3.28 -4.29 -5.81
C PHE A 199 -4.09 -3.89 -4.57
N TRP A 200 -5.39 -3.71 -4.78
CA TRP A 200 -6.28 -3.07 -3.83
C TRP A 200 -7.62 -3.78 -3.82
N VAL A 201 -8.14 -4.10 -2.65
CA VAL A 201 -9.43 -4.80 -2.51
C VAL A 201 -10.31 -4.09 -1.51
N GLY A 202 -11.61 -4.23 -1.63
CA GLY A 202 -12.52 -3.65 -0.66
C GLY A 202 -13.96 -4.03 -0.92
N ASN A 203 -14.83 -3.48 -0.09
CA ASN A 203 -16.26 -3.70 -0.13
C ASN A 203 -16.97 -2.44 -0.66
N GLY A 204 -18.18 -2.60 -1.20
CA GLY A 204 -19.00 -1.52 -1.75
C GLY A 204 -19.13 -1.59 -3.26
N SER A 205 -19.95 -0.68 -3.82
CA SER A 205 -20.29 -0.65 -5.24
C SER A 205 -19.13 -0.27 -6.15
N GLU A 206 -18.12 0.44 -5.64
CA GLU A 206 -16.96 0.90 -6.42
C GLU A 206 -15.66 0.92 -5.60
N PRO A 207 -14.49 0.76 -6.28
CA PRO A 207 -13.18 0.99 -5.69
C PRO A 207 -13.06 2.35 -5.05
N ASN A 208 -12.54 2.38 -3.82
CA ASN A 208 -12.48 3.58 -3.01
C ASN A 208 -11.21 3.64 -2.14
N PRO A 209 -10.89 4.81 -1.56
CA PRO A 209 -9.65 5.00 -0.78
C PRO A 209 -9.55 4.14 0.49
N PHE A 210 -10.64 3.55 0.96
CA PHE A 210 -10.68 2.75 2.19
C PHE A 210 -10.47 1.25 1.94
N GLY A 211 -10.10 0.86 0.72
CA GLY A 211 -9.69 -0.51 0.45
C GLY A 211 -8.41 -0.93 1.19
N THR A 212 -8.06 -2.18 1.02
CA THR A 212 -6.92 -2.85 1.66
C THR A 212 -5.89 -3.19 0.61
N LYS A 213 -4.62 -2.90 0.93
CA LYS A 213 -3.47 -3.23 0.07
C LYS A 213 -3.25 -4.74 0.03
N VAL A 214 -3.13 -5.31 -1.16
CA VAL A 214 -2.79 -6.71 -1.37
C VAL A 214 -1.32 -6.83 -1.79
N PRO A 215 -0.53 -7.72 -1.17
CA PRO A 215 0.83 -7.99 -1.61
C PRO A 215 0.86 -8.41 -3.09
N ASN A 216 1.90 -7.99 -3.81
CA ASN A 216 2.13 -8.43 -5.18
C ASN A 216 2.62 -9.88 -5.25
N GLU A 217 2.95 -10.35 -6.45
CA GLU A 217 3.41 -11.73 -6.72
C GLU A 217 4.69 -12.13 -5.98
N MET A 218 5.46 -11.14 -5.52
CA MET A 218 6.67 -11.34 -4.72
C MET A 218 6.43 -11.20 -3.21
N GLY A 219 5.16 -11.07 -2.78
CA GLY A 219 4.80 -10.80 -1.39
C GLY A 219 5.15 -9.39 -0.91
N SER A 220 5.39 -8.46 -1.85
CA SER A 220 5.77 -7.08 -1.57
C SER A 220 4.56 -6.15 -1.48
N LEU A 221 4.62 -5.19 -0.56
CA LEU A 221 3.63 -4.10 -0.42
C LEU A 221 4.18 -2.76 -0.94
N ASN A 222 5.26 -2.80 -1.71
CA ASN A 222 5.82 -1.65 -2.42
C ASN A 222 4.97 -1.30 -3.65
N PRO A 223 5.09 -0.07 -4.18
CA PRO A 223 4.41 0.31 -5.41
C PRO A 223 4.67 -0.71 -6.52
N LEU A 224 3.64 -1.01 -7.30
CA LEU A 224 3.69 -1.96 -8.39
C LEU A 224 4.69 -1.48 -9.44
N ARG A 225 5.53 -2.40 -9.89
CA ARG A 225 6.36 -2.21 -11.09
C ARG A 225 5.49 -2.29 -12.35
N GLY A 226 6.05 -1.94 -13.50
CA GLY A 226 5.42 -2.24 -14.78
C GLY A 226 5.34 -3.75 -15.05
N TYR A 227 4.27 -4.17 -15.73
CA TYR A 227 4.01 -5.54 -16.17
C TYR A 227 3.83 -5.57 -17.70
N GLN A 228 4.36 -6.61 -18.38
CA GLN A 228 4.27 -6.77 -19.84
C GLN A 228 3.82 -8.19 -20.22
N GLY A 229 2.54 -8.48 -20.00
CA GLY A 229 1.95 -9.76 -20.37
C GLY A 229 2.38 -10.91 -19.46
N GLU A 230 2.46 -10.62 -18.17
CA GLU A 230 2.93 -11.59 -17.16
C GLU A 230 1.75 -12.29 -16.50
N ASP A 231 1.91 -13.59 -16.21
CA ASP A 231 0.97 -14.38 -15.44
C ASP A 231 1.39 -14.36 -13.97
N ILE A 232 0.52 -13.87 -13.10
CA ILE A 232 0.82 -13.72 -11.67
C ILE A 232 -0.23 -14.34 -10.77
N GLU A 233 0.19 -14.71 -9.57
CA GLU A 233 -0.69 -15.09 -8.46
C GLU A 233 -0.50 -14.11 -7.31
N ILE A 234 -1.61 -13.64 -6.74
CA ILE A 234 -1.60 -12.78 -5.55
C ILE A 234 -2.52 -13.36 -4.48
N GLN A 235 -2.19 -13.13 -3.21
CA GLN A 235 -2.93 -13.66 -2.08
C GLN A 235 -3.43 -12.54 -1.16
N LEU A 236 -4.70 -12.63 -0.76
CA LEU A 236 -5.30 -11.68 0.18
C LEU A 236 -4.57 -11.67 1.53
N PRO A 237 -4.34 -10.49 2.12
CA PRO A 237 -3.60 -10.35 3.36
C PRO A 237 -4.41 -10.79 4.60
N GLY A 238 -3.69 -11.23 5.64
CA GLY A 238 -4.27 -11.50 6.95
C GLY A 238 -5.35 -12.58 6.94
N LYS A 239 -6.48 -12.31 7.59
CA LYS A 239 -7.64 -13.22 7.65
C LYS A 239 -8.69 -12.93 6.57
N MET A 240 -8.47 -11.96 5.70
CA MET A 240 -9.44 -11.59 4.66
C MET A 240 -9.59 -12.71 3.63
N THR A 241 -10.81 -12.90 3.14
CA THR A 241 -11.14 -13.84 2.08
C THR A 241 -11.83 -13.16 0.91
N ALA A 242 -11.94 -13.86 -0.22
CA ALA A 242 -12.66 -13.43 -1.41
C ALA A 242 -14.16 -13.21 -1.13
N TYR A 243 -14.69 -13.76 -0.02
CA TYR A 243 -16.07 -13.53 0.43
C TYR A 243 -16.25 -12.18 1.14
N ASP A 244 -15.16 -11.57 1.62
CA ASP A 244 -15.18 -10.31 2.38
C ASP A 244 -15.07 -9.06 1.48
N ILE A 245 -14.84 -9.26 0.18
CA ILE A 245 -14.56 -8.19 -0.79
C ILE A 245 -15.53 -8.23 -1.97
N ASP A 246 -15.74 -7.06 -2.57
CA ASP A 246 -16.66 -6.84 -3.68
C ASP A 246 -15.93 -6.57 -4.98
N TRP A 247 -14.68 -6.12 -4.90
CA TRP A 247 -13.86 -5.79 -6.05
C TRP A 247 -12.37 -6.00 -5.76
N LEU A 248 -11.63 -6.30 -6.83
CA LEU A 248 -10.18 -6.28 -6.91
C LEU A 248 -9.79 -5.19 -7.91
N ALA A 249 -8.86 -4.32 -7.55
CA ALA A 249 -8.44 -3.16 -8.33
C ALA A 249 -6.92 -2.98 -8.34
N VAL A 250 -6.44 -2.20 -9.31
CA VAL A 250 -5.17 -1.50 -9.20
C VAL A 250 -5.46 -0.05 -8.86
N TRP A 251 -5.01 0.40 -7.70
CA TRP A 251 -5.37 1.69 -7.12
C TRP A 251 -4.13 2.49 -6.75
N CYS A 252 -4.12 3.77 -7.10
CA CYS A 252 -3.10 4.72 -6.67
C CYS A 252 -3.54 5.41 -5.37
N VAL A 253 -2.84 5.15 -4.28
CA VAL A 253 -3.21 5.64 -2.95
C VAL A 253 -2.98 7.14 -2.81
N GLU A 254 -1.83 7.64 -3.27
CA GLU A 254 -1.49 9.07 -3.25
C GLU A 254 -2.58 9.94 -3.88
N TYR A 255 -3.13 9.50 -5.02
CA TYR A 255 -4.10 10.26 -5.80
C TYR A 255 -5.54 9.80 -5.68
N ARG A 256 -5.79 8.76 -4.88
CA ARG A 256 -7.12 8.17 -4.70
C ARG A 256 -7.80 7.85 -6.03
N HIS A 257 -7.03 7.28 -6.96
CA HIS A 257 -7.49 7.05 -8.33
C HIS A 257 -7.47 5.56 -8.67
N ASN A 258 -8.54 5.11 -9.33
CA ASN A 258 -8.72 3.74 -9.79
C ASN A 258 -8.15 3.58 -11.19
N PHE A 259 -7.10 2.77 -11.35
CA PHE A 259 -6.52 2.48 -12.67
C PHE A 259 -7.27 1.37 -13.40
N GLY A 260 -8.06 0.60 -12.65
CA GLY A 260 -9.00 -0.37 -13.17
C GLY A 260 -9.30 -1.46 -12.15
N HIS A 261 -10.46 -2.10 -12.32
CA HIS A 261 -10.98 -3.08 -11.36
C HIS A 261 -11.82 -4.16 -12.01
N VAL A 262 -12.06 -5.22 -11.24
CA VAL A 262 -12.99 -6.30 -11.52
C VAL A 262 -13.87 -6.52 -10.29
N TYR A 263 -15.14 -6.86 -10.51
CA TYR A 263 -16.08 -7.17 -9.43
C TYR A 263 -16.13 -8.66 -9.11
N LEU A 264 -16.32 -8.98 -7.84
CA LEU A 264 -16.54 -10.34 -7.37
C LEU A 264 -18.04 -10.61 -7.25
N PRO A 265 -18.53 -11.75 -7.77
CA PRO A 265 -19.92 -12.15 -7.63
C PRO A 265 -20.21 -12.61 -6.19
N LYS A 266 -21.42 -12.31 -5.68
CA LYS A 266 -21.80 -12.62 -4.29
C LYS A 266 -22.12 -14.10 -4.06
N ASP A 267 -22.43 -14.84 -5.12
CA ASP A 267 -22.68 -16.29 -5.13
C ASP A 267 -21.39 -17.11 -5.32
N LEU A 268 -20.25 -16.58 -4.85
CA LEU A 268 -18.96 -17.26 -4.94
C LEU A 268 -18.99 -18.57 -4.13
N ASP A 269 -18.51 -19.68 -4.73
CA ASP A 269 -18.29 -20.96 -4.04
C ASP A 269 -16.92 -21.55 -4.41
N VAL A 270 -15.87 -20.90 -3.90
CA VAL A 270 -14.48 -21.26 -4.15
C VAL A 270 -13.91 -22.19 -3.06
N PRO A 271 -12.85 -22.96 -3.37
CA PRO A 271 -12.15 -23.80 -2.39
C PRO A 271 -11.63 -23.00 -1.18
N PRO A 272 -11.56 -23.59 0.03
CA PRO A 272 -10.91 -22.97 1.19
C PRO A 272 -9.39 -22.87 1.00
N ALA A 273 -8.71 -21.87 1.56
CA ALA A 273 -7.26 -21.70 1.42
C ALA A 273 -6.47 -22.50 2.49
N LEU A 274 -6.34 -23.82 2.34
CA LEU A 274 -5.68 -24.74 3.27
C LEU A 274 -4.27 -25.17 2.81
N GLY A 275 -3.67 -24.46 1.83
CA GLY A 275 -2.35 -24.77 1.28
C GLY A 275 -2.34 -25.77 0.12
N GLN A 276 -3.50 -26.11 -0.44
CA GLN A 276 -3.63 -26.98 -1.62
C GLN A 276 -3.12 -26.33 -2.92
N THR A 277 -3.07 -25.01 -2.96
CA THR A 277 -2.43 -24.23 -4.01
C THR A 277 -0.92 -24.19 -3.74
N LYS A 278 -0.20 -25.22 -4.21
CA LYS A 278 1.27 -25.24 -4.15
C LYS A 278 1.82 -24.07 -4.97
N ILE A 279 2.24 -23.02 -4.27
CA ILE A 279 3.04 -21.91 -4.81
C ILE A 279 4.27 -22.55 -5.47
N THR A 280 4.31 -22.60 -6.80
CA THR A 280 5.51 -22.99 -7.54
C THR A 280 6.42 -21.77 -7.60
N THR A 281 6.97 -21.37 -6.46
CA THR A 281 8.15 -20.51 -6.43
C THR A 281 9.32 -21.37 -6.03
N SER A 282 10.19 -21.66 -7.00
CA SER A 282 11.56 -22.08 -6.75
C SER A 282 12.26 -20.99 -5.95
N SER A 283 12.03 -20.95 -4.64
CA SER A 283 12.81 -20.17 -3.69
C SER A 283 13.59 -21.17 -2.85
N THR A 284 14.71 -21.62 -3.41
CA THR A 284 15.81 -22.17 -2.62
C THR A 284 16.31 -21.03 -1.73
N THR A 285 15.69 -20.84 -0.58
CA THR A 285 16.23 -19.95 0.45
C THR A 285 17.34 -20.72 1.13
N SER A 286 18.54 -20.56 0.57
CA SER A 286 19.81 -20.84 1.22
C SER A 286 19.77 -20.23 2.61
N GLN A 287 19.66 -21.09 3.62
CA GLN A 287 19.86 -20.72 5.01
C GLN A 287 21.30 -20.26 5.17
N THR A 288 21.51 -18.95 5.18
CA THR A 288 22.68 -18.35 5.83
C THR A 288 22.31 -18.01 7.26
N SER A 289 22.90 -18.77 8.17
CA SER A 289 22.86 -18.59 9.61
C SER A 289 23.48 -17.24 10.00
N PHE A 290 22.66 -16.34 10.52
CA PHE A 290 23.11 -15.24 11.38
C PHE A 290 22.34 -15.30 12.70
N SER A 291 23.00 -15.83 13.71
CA SER A 291 22.58 -15.77 15.10
C SER A 291 22.90 -14.37 15.65
N THR A 292 21.88 -13.65 16.11
CA THR A 292 21.85 -13.08 17.48
C THR A 292 20.42 -12.70 17.86
N THR A 293 19.97 -13.32 18.93
CA THR A 293 18.70 -13.23 19.67
C THR A 293 18.26 -11.80 19.98
N ASN A 294 17.13 -11.33 19.44
CA ASN A 294 16.34 -10.19 19.95
C ASN A 294 14.94 -10.18 19.33
N ASN A 295 13.92 -9.86 20.14
CA ASN A 295 12.54 -9.78 19.66
C ASN A 295 12.37 -8.61 18.69
N CYS A 296 11.61 -8.81 17.62
CA CYS A 296 11.44 -7.80 16.60
C CYS A 296 10.04 -7.81 15.96
N LYS A 297 9.46 -6.62 15.77
CA LYS A 297 8.19 -6.40 15.08
C LYS A 297 8.30 -5.26 14.07
N GLU A 298 7.71 -5.46 12.90
CA GLU A 298 7.52 -4.44 11.87
C GLU A 298 6.12 -3.82 12.02
N ILE A 299 6.05 -2.50 12.12
CA ILE A 299 4.85 -1.68 12.32
C ILE A 299 4.80 -0.59 11.23
N LEU A 300 3.63 -0.01 10.96
CA LEU A 300 3.41 1.01 9.92
C LEU A 300 3.82 0.52 8.53
N ASP A 301 3.29 -0.64 8.13
CA ASP A 301 3.57 -1.26 6.82
C ASP A 301 5.07 -1.52 6.60
N LYS A 302 5.75 -2.02 7.65
CA LYS A 302 7.20 -2.30 7.67
C LYS A 302 8.10 -1.07 7.56
N ARG A 303 7.54 0.15 7.65
CA ARG A 303 8.32 1.40 7.64
C ARG A 303 8.98 1.68 8.99
N LEU A 304 8.44 1.13 10.08
CA LEU A 304 9.03 1.18 11.42
C LEU A 304 9.36 -0.24 11.89
N GLN A 305 10.63 -0.47 12.21
CA GLN A 305 11.08 -1.66 12.90
C GLN A 305 11.24 -1.35 14.39
N VAL A 306 10.60 -2.17 15.22
CA VAL A 306 10.70 -2.10 16.69
C VAL A 306 11.36 -3.38 17.17
N ARG A 307 12.54 -3.25 17.77
CA ARG A 307 13.21 -4.33 18.50
C ARG A 307 13.14 -4.05 19.98
N TRP A 308 12.91 -5.07 20.80
CA TRP A 308 12.92 -4.90 22.24
C TRP A 308 13.64 -6.06 22.94
N GLU A 309 14.17 -5.74 24.11
CA GLU A 309 14.85 -6.67 25.00
C GLU A 309 14.57 -6.24 26.45
N ILE A 310 14.21 -7.20 27.31
CA ILE A 310 14.04 -6.95 28.74
C ILE A 310 15.41 -7.06 29.43
N GLN A 311 15.80 -6.00 30.16
CA GLN A 311 17.05 -5.93 30.91
C GLN A 311 16.75 -5.59 32.36
N GLY A 312 16.57 -6.61 33.20
CA GLY A 312 16.20 -6.42 34.61
C GLY A 312 14.82 -5.81 34.75
N ASP A 313 14.74 -4.62 35.34
CA ASP A 313 13.52 -3.83 35.56
C ASP A 313 13.24 -2.80 34.44
N GLN A 314 14.00 -2.85 33.34
CA GLN A 314 13.87 -1.95 32.19
C GLN A 314 13.63 -2.72 30.89
N VAL A 315 13.01 -2.05 29.92
CA VAL A 315 13.00 -2.48 28.52
C VAL A 315 13.93 -1.59 27.70
N GLN A 316 14.76 -2.22 26.88
CA GLN A 316 15.54 -1.55 25.84
C GLN A 316 14.79 -1.66 24.52
N ILE A 317 14.42 -0.54 23.92
CA ILE A 317 13.72 -0.48 22.64
C ILE A 317 14.64 0.15 21.59
N THR A 318 14.75 -0.50 20.44
CA THR A 318 15.43 0.04 19.26
C THR A 318 14.41 0.28 18.16
N LEU A 319 14.26 1.54 17.78
CA LEU A 319 13.46 1.97 16.65
C LEU A 319 14.36 2.17 15.45
N ALA A 320 13.98 1.60 14.30
CA ALA A 320 14.66 1.85 13.04
C ALA A 320 13.63 2.21 11.97
N ALA A 321 13.83 3.35 11.30
CA ALA A 321 12.99 3.84 10.22
C ALA A 321 13.76 4.81 9.31
N ARG A 322 13.25 5.06 8.09
CA ARG A 322 13.73 6.17 7.25
C ARG A 322 12.99 7.45 7.60
N LEU A 323 13.68 8.41 8.19
CA LEU A 323 13.13 9.70 8.55
C LEU A 323 13.54 10.76 7.53
N ARG A 324 12.57 11.58 7.10
CA ARG A 324 12.84 12.83 6.37
C ARG A 324 13.48 13.85 7.32
N LYS A 325 14.03 14.93 6.76
CA LYS A 325 14.53 16.06 7.55
C LYS A 325 13.41 16.59 8.45
N GLU A 326 13.70 16.81 9.73
CA GLU A 326 12.73 17.36 10.72
C GLU A 326 11.48 16.49 10.90
N GLN A 327 11.62 15.17 10.77
CA GLN A 327 10.56 14.19 11.03
C GLN A 327 10.86 13.40 12.31
N TYR A 328 9.83 13.09 13.09
CA TYR A 328 9.90 12.18 14.23
C TYR A 328 9.32 10.80 13.89
N MET A 329 9.73 9.80 14.67
CA MET A 329 9.02 8.54 14.86
C MET A 329 8.62 8.40 16.32
N ALA A 330 7.42 7.91 16.58
CA ALA A 330 6.89 7.69 17.91
C ALA A 330 6.49 6.22 18.07
N PHE A 331 6.70 5.67 19.27
CA PHE A 331 6.28 4.32 19.64
C PHE A 331 5.96 4.25 21.13
N GLY A 332 4.88 3.55 21.49
CA GLY A 332 4.56 3.29 22.88
C GLY A 332 3.24 2.55 23.09
N ILE A 333 2.76 2.56 24.34
CA ILE A 333 1.57 1.81 24.74
C ILE A 333 0.31 2.58 24.34
N SER A 334 -0.65 1.87 23.75
CA SER A 334 -1.93 2.44 23.33
C SER A 334 -2.71 2.98 24.53
N GLY A 335 -3.45 4.06 24.32
CA GLY A 335 -4.38 4.62 25.29
C GLY A 335 -5.49 3.64 25.70
N ALA A 336 -5.83 2.68 24.83
CA ALA A 336 -6.83 1.65 25.07
C ALA A 336 -6.36 0.29 24.58
N GLU A 337 -6.78 -0.76 25.27
CA GLU A 337 -6.52 -2.15 24.87
C GLU A 337 -7.46 -2.58 23.73
N GLY A 338 -6.98 -3.40 22.80
CA GLY A 338 -7.75 -3.94 21.68
C GLY A 338 -7.92 -2.99 20.49
N ARG A 339 -7.34 -1.78 20.52
CA ARG A 339 -7.38 -0.80 19.42
C ARG A 339 -6.27 0.25 19.54
N PRO A 340 -5.84 0.86 18.43
CA PRO A 340 -4.96 2.02 18.50
C PRO A 340 -5.74 3.24 19.02
N ALA A 341 -5.28 3.81 20.13
CA ALA A 341 -5.88 5.01 20.73
C ALA A 341 -4.77 5.97 21.17
N MET A 342 -4.77 7.18 20.62
CA MET A 342 -3.82 8.23 21.02
C MET A 342 -4.15 8.83 22.38
N LEU A 343 -5.43 9.08 22.67
CA LEU A 343 -5.84 9.67 23.95
C LEU A 343 -5.51 8.73 25.10
N GLY A 344 -4.74 9.24 26.07
CA GLY A 344 -4.25 8.47 27.21
C GLY A 344 -3.14 7.50 26.86
N ALA A 345 -2.53 7.59 25.67
CA ALA A 345 -1.34 6.83 25.34
C ALA A 345 -0.08 7.43 25.98
N ASP A 346 0.88 6.55 26.19
CA ASP A 346 2.21 6.84 26.71
C ASP A 346 3.21 6.40 25.63
N VAL A 347 3.89 7.38 25.04
CA VAL A 347 4.74 7.18 23.85
C VAL A 347 6.07 7.88 23.97
N VAL A 348 7.11 7.24 23.45
CA VAL A 348 8.41 7.88 23.27
C VAL A 348 8.50 8.43 21.86
N VAL A 349 8.80 9.72 21.74
CA VAL A 349 9.07 10.40 20.48
C VAL A 349 10.59 10.43 20.26
N ALA A 350 11.05 9.84 19.16
CA ALA A 350 12.45 9.77 18.77
C ALA A 350 12.68 10.47 17.43
N TYR A 351 13.75 11.24 17.33
CA TYR A 351 14.10 11.96 16.10
C TYR A 351 15.60 12.25 16.01
N TRP A 352 16.04 12.66 14.82
CA TRP A 352 17.41 13.17 14.62
C TRP A 352 17.41 14.70 14.63
N ASP A 353 18.10 15.29 15.60
CA ASP A 353 18.30 16.73 15.67
C ASP A 353 19.33 17.13 14.61
N THR A 354 18.87 17.76 13.54
CA THR A 354 19.69 18.17 12.39
C THR A 354 20.62 19.35 12.70
N LYS A 355 20.35 20.14 13.74
CA LYS A 355 21.21 21.26 14.17
C LYS A 355 22.36 20.76 15.02
N ALA A 356 22.07 19.90 15.99
CA ALA A 356 23.08 19.30 16.87
C ALA A 356 23.76 18.07 16.25
N ASN A 357 23.19 17.53 15.17
CA ASN A 357 23.57 16.27 14.52
C ASN A 357 23.62 15.08 15.51
N GLN A 358 22.59 14.96 16.34
CA GLN A 358 22.50 13.96 17.40
C GLN A 358 21.09 13.36 17.49
N PRO A 359 20.96 12.08 17.89
CA PRO A 359 19.65 11.50 18.18
C PRO A 359 19.05 12.09 19.46
N ARG A 360 17.73 12.26 19.47
CA ARG A 360 16.96 12.70 20.64
C ARG A 360 15.81 11.74 20.87
N VAL A 361 15.50 11.51 22.15
CA VAL A 361 14.30 10.80 22.61
C VAL A 361 13.68 11.59 23.74
N ALA A 362 12.36 11.63 23.77
CA ALA A 362 11.60 12.26 24.83
C ALA A 362 10.31 11.49 25.05
N ASP A 363 9.96 11.31 26.32
CA ASP A 363 8.71 10.68 26.74
C ASP A 363 7.54 11.67 26.69
N TYR A 364 6.39 11.18 26.22
CA TYR A 364 5.21 11.98 25.95
C TYR A 364 3.95 11.33 26.50
N THR A 365 3.22 12.12 27.28
CA THR A 365 1.83 11.88 27.63
C THR A 365 0.89 12.58 26.65
N ILE A 366 -0.09 11.83 26.12
CA ILE A 366 -1.12 12.36 25.24
C ILE A 366 -2.43 12.55 26.00
N THR A 367 -2.73 13.80 26.38
CA THR A 367 -3.99 14.13 27.06
C THR A 367 -5.10 14.51 26.08
N HIS A 368 -4.75 15.11 24.94
CA HIS A 368 -5.69 15.62 23.93
C HIS A 368 -5.12 15.45 22.51
N LEU A 369 -5.99 15.39 21.49
CA LEU A 369 -5.62 15.32 20.08
C LEU A 369 -5.25 16.70 19.50
N ALA A 370 -4.34 17.41 20.17
CA ALA A 370 -3.87 18.75 19.80
C ALA A 370 -2.38 18.89 20.09
N GLN A 371 -1.73 19.91 19.50
CA GLN A 371 -0.35 20.26 19.83
C GLN A 371 -0.22 20.63 21.32
N CYS A 372 0.97 20.43 21.88
CA CYS A 372 1.24 20.79 23.27
C CYS A 372 1.13 22.30 23.49
N ASP A 373 0.17 22.74 24.30
CA ASP A 373 0.07 24.12 24.77
C ASP A 373 0.94 24.38 26.02
N GLY A 374 1.40 23.32 26.69
CA GLY A 374 2.16 23.37 27.94
C GLY A 374 1.41 22.80 29.15
N GLU A 375 0.11 22.57 29.03
CA GLU A 375 -0.74 21.93 30.05
C GLU A 375 -1.51 20.72 29.48
N ARG A 376 -1.85 20.74 28.19
CA ARG A 376 -2.69 19.76 27.48
C ARG A 376 -2.19 19.56 26.04
N GLY A 377 -2.61 18.45 25.43
CA GLY A 377 -2.21 18.04 24.08
C GLY A 377 -1.28 16.83 24.09
N VAL A 378 -0.50 16.69 23.02
CA VAL A 378 0.60 15.73 22.85
C VAL A 378 1.87 16.40 23.37
N CYS A 379 2.16 16.24 24.66
CA CYS A 379 3.21 16.98 25.36
C CYS A 379 4.36 16.09 25.81
N PRO A 380 5.62 16.57 25.75
CA PRO A 380 6.69 15.96 26.52
C PRO A 380 6.34 16.00 28.02
N ASP A 381 6.63 14.94 28.76
CA ASP A 381 6.21 14.84 30.18
C ASP A 381 6.79 15.94 31.05
N GLN A 382 8.01 16.38 30.74
CA GLN A 382 8.65 17.52 31.38
C GLN A 382 7.83 18.82 31.30
N ARG A 383 7.04 19.01 30.24
CA ARG A 383 6.15 20.16 30.12
C ARG A 383 4.94 20.07 31.05
N LEU A 384 4.52 18.85 31.40
CA LEU A 384 3.43 18.56 32.33
C LEU A 384 3.93 18.33 33.77
N GLY A 385 5.18 18.73 34.07
CA GLY A 385 5.80 18.55 35.38
C GLY A 385 6.12 17.09 35.74
N GLY A 386 6.23 16.21 34.74
CA GLY A 386 6.70 14.82 34.90
C GLY A 386 8.18 14.64 34.56
N SER A 387 8.70 13.44 34.80
CA SER A 387 10.03 13.02 34.36
C SER A 387 10.01 12.52 32.92
N ASN A 388 11.15 12.67 32.23
CA ASN A 388 11.37 11.95 30.97
C ASN A 388 11.90 10.56 31.31
N ASP A 389 11.12 9.51 31.08
CA ASP A 389 11.51 8.14 31.43
C ASP A 389 12.21 7.37 30.30
N ALA A 390 12.34 7.99 29.13
CA ALA A 390 13.16 7.52 28.03
C ALA A 390 14.61 8.00 28.15
N VAL A 391 15.54 7.06 28.36
CA VAL A 391 16.99 7.30 28.37
C VAL A 391 17.59 6.85 27.05
N LEU A 392 18.17 7.79 26.29
CA LEU A 392 18.91 7.48 25.07
C LEU A 392 20.11 6.57 25.38
N VAL A 393 20.24 5.46 24.66
CA VAL A 393 21.40 4.56 24.71
C VAL A 393 22.34 4.83 23.55
N SER A 394 21.79 4.87 22.33
CA SER A 394 22.55 5.11 21.12
C SER A 394 21.65 5.60 19.99
N GLY A 395 22.25 6.21 18.98
CA GLY A 395 21.57 6.44 17.72
C GLY A 395 22.55 6.62 16.58
N GLN A 396 22.17 6.16 15.41
CA GLN A 396 22.99 6.18 14.21
C GLN A 396 22.12 6.43 12.98
N GLN A 397 22.70 7.11 11.99
CA GLN A 397 22.13 7.18 10.65
C GLN A 397 23.05 6.46 9.67
N LYS A 398 22.54 5.41 9.02
CA LYS A 398 23.28 4.65 8.02
C LYS A 398 22.36 4.33 6.84
N ASN A 399 22.81 4.61 5.61
CA ASN A 399 22.06 4.33 4.38
C ASN A 399 20.63 4.91 4.37
N GLY A 400 20.44 6.11 4.93
CA GLY A 400 19.13 6.77 5.03
C GLY A 400 18.19 6.21 6.10
N ILE A 401 18.62 5.20 6.85
CA ILE A 401 17.89 4.65 8.01
C ILE A 401 18.42 5.30 9.27
N THR A 402 17.51 5.88 10.05
CA THR A 402 17.77 6.35 11.41
C THR A 402 17.43 5.22 12.37
N THR A 403 18.41 4.76 13.13
CA THR A 403 18.24 3.78 14.21
C THR A 403 18.51 4.46 15.53
N ILE A 404 17.54 4.45 16.44
CA ILE A 404 17.66 5.05 17.78
C ILE A 404 17.28 4.00 18.81
N THR A 405 18.16 3.77 19.77
CA THR A 405 17.96 2.86 20.89
C THR A 405 17.82 3.67 22.17
N TYR A 406 16.77 3.37 22.94
CA TYR A 406 16.54 3.96 24.26
C TYR A 406 16.12 2.88 25.26
N ARG A 407 16.20 3.20 26.55
CA ARG A 407 15.71 2.38 27.65
C ARG A 407 14.64 3.13 28.42
N ARG A 408 13.62 2.41 28.90
CA ARG A 408 12.65 2.93 29.86
C ARG A 408 12.29 1.86 30.91
N PRO A 409 11.88 2.26 32.13
CA PRO A 409 11.42 1.31 33.16
C PRO A 409 10.20 0.50 32.71
N LEU A 410 10.06 -0.71 33.23
CA LEU A 410 8.84 -1.51 33.04
C LEU A 410 7.68 -0.97 33.88
N ALA A 411 7.96 -0.57 35.12
CA ALA A 411 6.97 0.02 36.01
C ALA A 411 6.67 1.48 35.61
N ALA A 412 5.38 1.85 35.63
CA ALA A 412 4.96 3.24 35.52
C ALA A 412 5.48 4.02 36.75
N LYS A 413 6.34 5.03 36.54
CA LYS A 413 6.85 5.88 37.63
C LYS A 413 5.81 6.89 38.07
N GLU A 414 5.03 7.41 37.13
CA GLU A 414 3.94 8.34 37.32
C GLU A 414 2.64 7.70 36.80
N PRO A 415 1.88 6.94 37.62
CA PRO A 415 0.72 6.15 37.17
C PRO A 415 -0.43 6.92 36.49
N MET A 416 -0.40 8.26 36.55
CA MET A 416 -1.38 9.15 35.88
C MET A 416 -0.93 9.60 34.48
N LYS A 417 0.34 9.36 34.12
CA LYS A 417 1.00 9.79 32.88
C LYS A 417 1.57 8.58 32.14
N ASP A 418 2.22 7.69 32.88
CA ASP A 418 2.91 6.53 32.35
C ASP A 418 2.04 5.28 32.43
N LYS A 419 2.29 4.38 31.48
CA LYS A 419 1.74 3.03 31.45
C LYS A 419 2.83 2.00 31.75
N GLU A 420 2.42 0.98 32.50
CA GLU A 420 3.26 -0.16 32.81
C GLU A 420 3.46 -1.04 31.56
N ILE A 421 4.70 -1.50 31.36
CA ILE A 421 5.05 -2.46 30.31
C ILE A 421 4.97 -3.87 30.90
N LEU A 422 3.87 -4.55 30.61
CA LEU A 422 3.58 -5.91 31.02
C LEU A 422 4.39 -6.91 30.19
N THR A 423 5.05 -7.84 30.89
CA THR A 423 5.79 -8.96 30.32
C THR A 423 5.05 -10.29 30.44
N SER A 424 3.87 -10.30 31.06
CA SER A 424 3.07 -11.50 31.30
C SER A 424 1.96 -11.73 30.27
N ARG A 425 1.69 -10.74 29.40
CA ARG A 425 0.68 -10.79 28.36
C ARG A 425 0.96 -9.78 27.26
N SER A 426 0.34 -9.99 26.10
CA SER A 426 0.32 -9.01 25.02
C SER A 426 -0.38 -7.71 25.44
N GLN A 427 0.11 -6.59 24.92
CA GLN A 427 -0.48 -5.26 25.09
C GLN A 427 -0.60 -4.51 23.77
N SER A 428 -1.68 -3.76 23.60
CA SER A 428 -1.86 -2.85 22.45
C SER A 428 -0.83 -1.73 22.45
N VAL A 429 -0.14 -1.54 21.32
CA VAL A 429 0.82 -0.46 21.08
C VAL A 429 0.37 0.45 19.96
N ILE A 430 0.91 1.67 19.93
CA ILE A 430 0.74 2.61 18.83
C ILE A 430 2.08 3.12 18.34
N ALA A 431 2.11 3.50 17.06
CA ALA A 431 3.27 4.14 16.45
C ALA A 431 2.84 5.22 15.45
N ALA A 432 3.70 6.21 15.23
CA ALA A 432 3.44 7.28 14.27
C ALA A 432 4.74 7.87 13.66
N PHE A 433 4.63 8.45 12.46
CA PHE A 433 5.59 9.42 11.92
C PHE A 433 4.94 10.78 11.74
N GLY A 434 5.65 11.86 12.05
CA GLY A 434 5.13 13.20 11.82
C GLY A 434 6.23 14.26 11.74
N PRO A 435 5.90 15.46 11.25
CA PRO A 435 6.83 16.57 11.25
C PRO A 435 7.08 17.06 12.68
N LEU A 436 8.25 17.64 12.91
CA LEU A 436 8.57 18.39 14.11
C LEU A 436 8.16 19.85 13.93
N ASN A 437 7.75 20.50 15.02
CA ASN A 437 7.54 21.95 15.02
C ASN A 437 8.87 22.71 15.21
N SER A 438 8.82 24.05 15.22
CA SER A 438 10.01 24.91 15.42
C SER A 438 10.74 24.72 16.75
N ARG A 439 10.11 24.06 17.73
CA ARG A 439 10.66 23.70 19.05
C ARG A 439 11.19 22.27 19.12
N TYR A 440 11.21 21.53 18.00
CA TYR A 440 11.51 20.10 17.97
C TYR A 440 10.55 19.24 18.81
N GLU A 441 9.29 19.65 18.89
CA GLU A 441 8.20 18.86 19.48
C GLU A 441 7.33 18.24 18.38
N ALA A 442 6.64 17.15 18.71
CA ALA A 442 5.78 16.43 17.78
C ALA A 442 4.64 17.32 17.25
N ASN A 443 4.53 17.43 15.92
CA ASN A 443 3.40 18.06 15.24
C ASN A 443 2.46 16.97 14.67
N ALA A 444 1.31 17.40 14.14
CA ALA A 444 0.29 16.55 13.56
C ALA A 444 0.86 15.64 12.46
N HIS A 445 0.75 14.34 12.67
CA HIS A 445 1.08 13.31 11.69
C HIS A 445 -0.04 13.12 10.67
N SER A 446 0.30 12.64 9.48
CA SER A 446 -0.70 12.22 8.50
C SER A 446 -1.48 11.02 8.99
N PHE A 447 -2.73 10.89 8.57
CA PHE A 447 -3.58 9.74 8.85
C PHE A 447 -2.99 8.41 8.33
N MET A 448 -2.15 8.46 7.30
CA MET A 448 -1.44 7.29 6.75
C MET A 448 -0.12 6.97 7.48
N ASP A 449 0.34 7.84 8.36
CA ASP A 449 1.59 7.69 9.09
C ASP A 449 1.37 7.23 10.54
N THR A 450 0.23 6.59 10.83
CA THR A 450 -0.11 6.08 12.17
C THR A 450 -0.62 4.65 12.15
N THR A 451 -0.52 3.97 13.29
CA THR A 451 -1.06 2.62 13.47
C THR A 451 -2.59 2.61 13.33
N ARG A 452 -3.08 1.84 12.36
CA ARG A 452 -4.50 1.79 11.94
C ARG A 452 -5.28 0.64 12.57
N ASN A 453 -4.61 -0.49 12.74
CA ASN A 453 -5.14 -1.71 13.32
C ASN A 453 -4.52 -1.92 14.69
N ASP A 454 -5.18 -2.74 15.53
CA ASP A 454 -4.60 -3.12 16.81
C ASP A 454 -3.31 -3.91 16.58
N VAL A 455 -2.21 -3.38 17.09
CA VAL A 455 -0.91 -4.04 17.07
C VAL A 455 -0.62 -4.42 18.51
N GLN A 456 -0.53 -5.71 18.79
CA GLN A 456 -0.23 -6.20 20.13
C GLN A 456 1.19 -6.75 20.19
N LEU A 457 1.93 -6.37 21.22
CA LEU A 457 3.25 -6.92 21.52
C LEU A 457 3.24 -7.62 22.87
N ASP A 458 3.80 -8.82 22.92
CA ASP A 458 4.19 -9.48 24.15
C ASP A 458 5.65 -9.11 24.47
N PHE A 459 5.85 -8.23 25.44
CA PHE A 459 7.19 -7.77 25.80
C PHE A 459 8.03 -8.85 26.50
N GLY A 460 7.40 -9.90 27.05
CA GLY A 460 8.07 -11.00 27.74
C GLY A 460 8.34 -12.24 26.88
N ALA A 461 7.78 -12.31 25.68
CA ALA A 461 8.05 -13.40 24.74
C ALA A 461 9.55 -13.52 24.41
N GLN A 462 10.05 -14.75 24.24
CA GLN A 462 11.39 -15.02 23.71
C GLN A 462 11.24 -15.63 22.31
N GLU A 463 11.81 -14.96 21.30
CA GLU A 463 11.90 -15.40 19.89
C GLU A 463 10.67 -15.13 18.99
N GLU A 464 10.31 -13.86 18.77
CA GLU A 464 9.66 -13.43 17.51
C GLU A 464 10.70 -12.83 16.54
N PRO A 465 11.40 -13.62 15.70
CA PRO A 465 12.19 -13.09 14.60
C PRO A 465 11.25 -12.72 13.43
N ALA A 466 10.36 -11.73 13.62
CA ALA A 466 9.40 -11.32 12.58
C ALA A 466 9.96 -10.24 11.63
N CYS A 467 11.17 -9.74 11.86
CA CYS A 467 11.76 -8.72 11.01
C CYS A 467 12.77 -9.30 10.03
N VAL A 468 12.48 -9.14 8.74
CA VAL A 468 13.35 -9.60 7.65
C VAL A 468 14.27 -8.47 7.16
N GLY A 469 14.15 -7.28 7.75
CA GLY A 469 14.92 -6.08 7.45
C GLY A 469 14.01 -4.97 6.95
N LEU A 470 14.33 -3.71 7.30
CA LEU A 470 13.67 -2.58 6.67
C LEU A 470 13.96 -2.65 5.17
N ALA A 471 12.92 -2.77 4.34
CA ALA A 471 13.06 -2.90 2.90
C ALA A 471 14.12 -1.90 2.38
N GLU A 472 15.20 -2.42 1.78
CA GLU A 472 16.15 -1.60 1.04
C GLU A 472 15.43 -1.02 -0.17
N LEU A 473 14.77 0.12 0.01
CA LEU A 473 14.63 1.05 -1.10
C LEU A 473 16.05 1.53 -1.39
N ALA A 474 16.60 1.13 -2.53
CA ALA A 474 17.93 1.49 -2.99
C ALA A 474 18.32 2.89 -2.51
N ALA A 475 19.41 2.98 -1.75
CA ALA A 475 19.98 4.25 -1.35
C ALA A 475 20.34 5.02 -2.63
N GLY A 476 19.72 6.18 -2.81
CA GLY A 476 19.89 7.01 -4.01
C GLY A 476 19.19 6.41 -5.21
N GLY A 477 17.89 6.71 -5.36
CA GLY A 477 17.27 6.66 -6.67
C GLY A 477 18.12 7.45 -7.67
N PRO A 478 18.02 7.12 -8.96
CA PRO A 478 18.81 7.79 -9.98
C PRO A 478 18.70 9.33 -9.91
N VAL A 479 19.80 10.03 -10.19
CA VAL A 479 19.83 11.51 -10.16
C VAL A 479 18.75 12.06 -11.10
N PRO A 480 17.96 13.07 -10.67
CA PRO A 480 16.94 13.68 -11.50
C PRO A 480 17.53 14.24 -12.79
N TRP A 481 16.78 14.21 -13.89
CA TRP A 481 17.23 14.88 -15.10
C TRP A 481 17.31 16.39 -14.87
N PRO A 482 18.28 17.09 -15.50
CA PRO A 482 18.38 18.54 -15.37
C PRO A 482 17.09 19.23 -15.82
N ALA A 483 16.61 20.20 -15.04
CA ALA A 483 15.46 21.01 -15.40
C ALA A 483 15.69 21.65 -16.78
N ARG A 484 14.71 21.50 -17.66
CA ARG A 484 14.75 22.04 -19.02
C ARG A 484 14.27 23.49 -18.99
N VAL A 485 14.83 24.32 -19.86
CA VAL A 485 14.48 25.75 -19.93
C VAL A 485 14.02 26.08 -21.34
N LEU A 486 12.87 26.75 -21.45
CA LEU A 486 12.36 27.33 -22.69
C LEU A 486 12.39 28.85 -22.58
N ALA A 487 13.19 29.48 -23.42
CA ALA A 487 13.35 30.93 -23.51
C ALA A 487 13.32 31.38 -24.97
N ALA A 488 13.09 32.67 -25.20
CA ALA A 488 13.08 33.31 -26.54
C ALA A 488 12.07 32.72 -27.55
N GLN A 489 10.98 32.10 -27.08
CA GLN A 489 9.90 31.56 -27.92
C GLN A 489 8.57 32.23 -27.55
N ARG A 490 7.70 32.48 -28.54
CA ARG A 490 6.36 33.06 -28.33
C ARG A 490 5.21 32.06 -28.46
N SER A 491 5.49 30.87 -28.97
CA SER A 491 4.51 29.82 -29.20
C SER A 491 4.97 28.53 -28.55
N PHE A 492 4.06 27.88 -27.82
CA PHE A 492 4.30 26.66 -27.08
C PHE A 492 3.22 25.63 -27.39
N THR A 493 3.59 24.37 -27.48
CA THR A 493 2.64 23.25 -27.56
C THR A 493 2.63 22.52 -26.24
N ALA A 494 1.46 22.36 -25.62
CA ALA A 494 1.26 21.69 -24.34
C ALA A 494 0.50 20.38 -24.53
N ARG A 495 1.15 19.26 -24.19
CA ARG A 495 0.64 17.89 -24.30
C ARG A 495 0.74 17.17 -22.96
N ILE A 496 0.02 16.05 -22.83
CA ILE A 496 0.14 15.18 -21.66
C ILE A 496 1.20 14.11 -21.92
N GLY A 497 1.84 13.62 -20.87
CA GLY A 497 2.78 12.51 -20.97
C GLY A 497 3.19 12.00 -19.59
N PRO A 498 4.01 10.94 -19.51
CA PRO A 498 4.30 10.27 -18.26
C PRO A 498 5.32 11.07 -17.48
N THR A 499 5.33 10.95 -16.16
CA THR A 499 6.14 11.85 -15.32
C THR A 499 7.62 11.58 -15.24
N GLY A 500 8.14 10.59 -15.96
CA GLY A 500 9.56 10.26 -15.93
C GLY A 500 10.01 9.60 -14.62
N GLY A 501 9.07 8.94 -13.93
CA GLY A 501 9.28 8.10 -12.75
C GLY A 501 10.29 8.68 -11.74
N THR A 502 11.32 7.90 -11.43
CA THR A 502 12.30 8.22 -10.39
C THR A 502 13.31 9.31 -10.75
N ARG A 503 13.30 9.83 -11.99
CA ARG A 503 14.19 10.91 -12.46
C ARG A 503 13.47 12.20 -12.86
N GLY A 504 12.15 12.16 -13.04
CA GLY A 504 11.37 13.23 -13.65
C GLY A 504 10.65 14.14 -12.65
N TYR A 505 9.32 14.22 -12.75
CA TYR A 505 8.50 15.23 -12.07
C TYR A 505 8.73 15.32 -10.56
N THR A 506 8.54 14.23 -9.82
CA THR A 506 8.57 14.27 -8.35
C THR A 506 9.94 14.67 -7.80
N PRO A 507 11.07 14.11 -8.27
CA PRO A 507 12.39 14.53 -7.84
C PRO A 507 12.78 15.96 -8.27
N ILE A 508 12.28 16.45 -9.43
CA ILE A 508 12.55 17.81 -9.91
C ILE A 508 11.75 18.84 -9.12
N THR A 509 10.48 18.56 -8.85
CA THR A 509 9.54 19.54 -8.28
C THR A 509 9.44 19.48 -6.76
N GLY A 510 9.70 18.30 -6.18
CA GLY A 510 9.38 17.99 -4.78
C GLY A 510 7.89 17.75 -4.51
N HIS A 511 7.04 17.89 -5.51
CA HIS A 511 5.60 17.60 -5.43
C HIS A 511 5.30 16.17 -5.88
N PRO A 512 4.29 15.50 -5.29
CA PRO A 512 3.85 14.21 -5.81
C PRO A 512 3.33 14.38 -7.25
N SER A 513 3.33 13.30 -8.03
CA SER A 513 2.92 13.26 -9.45
C SER A 513 1.76 12.28 -9.71
N TRP A 514 0.76 12.64 -10.53
CA TRP A 514 -0.34 11.75 -10.94
C TRP A 514 0.07 10.55 -11.83
N GLY A 515 1.35 10.41 -12.14
CA GLY A 515 1.85 9.50 -13.18
C GLY A 515 1.85 10.14 -14.57
N ILE A 516 1.10 11.23 -14.77
CA ILE A 516 1.14 12.13 -15.94
C ILE A 516 1.50 13.58 -15.57
N ALA A 517 2.10 14.32 -16.51
CA ALA A 517 2.48 15.72 -16.39
C ALA A 517 2.41 16.44 -17.75
N TRP A 518 2.54 17.77 -17.71
CA TRP A 518 2.61 18.61 -18.90
C TRP A 518 3.97 18.48 -19.59
N TYR A 519 3.92 18.21 -20.89
CA TYR A 519 5.02 18.29 -21.83
C TYR A 519 4.86 19.57 -22.65
N ILE A 520 5.80 20.50 -22.51
CA ILE A 520 5.79 21.77 -23.26
C ILE A 520 6.89 21.70 -24.31
N ASN A 521 6.53 21.84 -25.59
CA ASN A 521 7.44 21.64 -26.72
C ASN A 521 8.21 20.32 -26.62
N ASP A 522 7.49 19.25 -26.23
CA ASP A 522 8.01 17.89 -26.02
C ASP A 522 9.10 17.76 -24.95
N GLN A 523 9.22 18.76 -24.06
CA GLN A 523 10.04 18.68 -22.85
C GLN A 523 9.14 18.40 -21.64
N LEU A 524 9.56 17.48 -20.77
CA LEU A 524 8.89 17.23 -19.49
C LEU A 524 9.05 18.45 -18.58
N ILE A 525 7.94 19.10 -18.24
CA ILE A 525 7.83 20.23 -17.31
C ILE A 525 8.98 21.28 -17.34
N PRO A 526 9.30 21.89 -18.49
CA PRO A 526 10.36 22.89 -18.58
C PRO A 526 10.00 24.18 -17.83
N GLU A 527 11.00 24.87 -17.30
CA GLU A 527 10.85 26.24 -16.83
C GLU A 527 10.76 27.20 -18.03
N ILE A 528 9.66 27.94 -18.12
CA ILE A 528 9.40 28.87 -19.24
C ILE A 528 9.78 30.28 -18.83
N TYR A 529 10.48 31.02 -19.69
CA TYR A 529 10.78 32.44 -19.47
C TYR A 529 9.95 33.31 -20.41
N VAL A 530 9.21 34.26 -19.84
CA VAL A 530 8.34 35.20 -20.56
C VAL A 530 8.64 36.64 -20.15
N GLU A 531 8.41 37.58 -21.07
CA GLU A 531 8.65 39.00 -20.86
C GLU A 531 7.34 39.76 -20.61
N ARG A 532 7.37 40.70 -19.66
CA ARG A 532 6.25 41.61 -19.41
C ARG A 532 5.90 42.43 -20.65
N GLY A 533 4.60 42.60 -20.90
CA GLY A 533 4.07 43.34 -22.04
C GLY A 533 4.04 42.55 -23.36
N GLN A 534 4.50 41.29 -23.38
CA GLN A 534 4.44 40.44 -24.58
C GLN A 534 3.27 39.45 -24.53
N THR A 535 2.82 39.04 -25.72
CA THR A 535 1.78 38.01 -25.88
C THR A 535 2.41 36.68 -26.31
N TYR A 536 2.02 35.62 -25.61
CA TYR A 536 2.43 34.24 -25.84
C TYR A 536 1.22 33.37 -26.17
N THR A 537 1.43 32.37 -27.03
CA THR A 537 0.40 31.44 -27.48
C THR A 537 0.72 30.03 -27.02
N PHE A 538 -0.24 29.36 -26.41
CA PHE A 538 -0.17 27.95 -26.02
C PHE A 538 -1.19 27.15 -26.84
N LEU A 539 -0.72 26.16 -27.60
CA LEU A 539 -1.52 25.15 -28.28
C LEU A 539 -1.72 23.98 -27.33
N VAL A 540 -2.91 23.83 -26.77
CA VAL A 540 -3.21 22.93 -25.66
C VAL A 540 -3.92 21.68 -26.17
N GLU A 541 -3.32 20.52 -25.89
CA GLU A 541 -3.79 19.20 -26.28
C GLU A 541 -4.02 18.30 -25.05
N GLY A 542 -4.75 18.82 -24.06
CA GLY A 542 -5.00 18.16 -22.77
C GLY A 542 -6.30 17.34 -22.68
N GLY A 543 -7.10 17.30 -23.75
CA GLY A 543 -8.38 16.60 -23.83
C GLY A 543 -9.61 17.47 -23.53
N ASP A 544 -10.70 17.11 -24.21
CA ASP A 544 -11.95 17.87 -24.29
C ASP A 544 -13.19 17.12 -23.76
N ASP A 545 -13.05 15.83 -23.46
CA ASP A 545 -14.12 15.01 -22.90
C ASP A 545 -14.24 15.12 -21.37
N ARG A 546 -15.14 16.00 -20.91
CA ARG A 546 -15.46 16.20 -19.49
C ARG A 546 -15.99 14.95 -18.77
N THR A 547 -16.52 13.96 -19.51
CA THR A 547 -17.08 12.74 -18.92
C THR A 547 -16.01 11.72 -18.56
N ASN A 548 -14.79 11.91 -19.05
CA ASN A 548 -13.64 11.09 -18.75
C ASN A 548 -12.56 11.90 -18.01
N PRO A 549 -12.64 12.04 -16.67
CA PRO A 549 -11.67 12.81 -15.89
C PRO A 549 -10.21 12.39 -16.12
N ALA A 550 -9.96 11.11 -16.40
CA ALA A 550 -8.61 10.59 -16.64
C ALA A 550 -7.98 11.08 -17.95
N LYS A 551 -8.75 11.69 -18.86
CA LYS A 551 -8.27 12.28 -20.12
C LYS A 551 -8.71 13.74 -20.30
N PHE A 552 -9.09 14.41 -19.21
CA PHE A 552 -9.57 15.79 -19.25
C PHE A 552 -8.67 16.69 -18.40
N HIS A 553 -7.68 17.31 -19.05
CA HIS A 553 -6.66 18.14 -18.42
C HIS A 553 -6.58 19.54 -19.05
N PRO A 554 -7.52 20.45 -18.75
CA PRO A 554 -7.45 21.80 -19.27
C PRO A 554 -6.26 22.57 -18.71
N PHE A 555 -5.60 23.38 -19.55
CA PHE A 555 -4.41 24.15 -19.18
C PHE A 555 -4.76 25.55 -18.68
N TYR A 556 -4.08 26.04 -17.65
CA TYR A 556 -4.24 27.41 -17.18
C TYR A 556 -2.97 27.93 -16.49
N ILE A 557 -2.90 29.25 -16.30
CA ILE A 557 -1.75 29.93 -15.68
C ILE A 557 -2.22 30.65 -14.41
N SER A 558 -1.52 30.45 -13.30
CA SER A 558 -1.85 31.05 -11.99
C SER A 558 -0.63 31.22 -11.09
N ASP A 559 -0.82 31.82 -9.91
CA ASP A 559 0.21 31.91 -8.87
C ASP A 559 0.29 30.67 -7.95
N SER A 560 -0.52 29.63 -8.21
CA SER A 560 -0.52 28.38 -7.44
C SER A 560 0.45 27.35 -8.00
N SER A 561 1.41 26.92 -7.19
CA SER A 561 2.34 25.84 -7.54
C SER A 561 1.67 24.47 -7.65
N GLU A 562 0.49 24.28 -7.05
CA GLU A 562 -0.19 22.98 -7.02
C GLU A 562 -1.24 22.80 -8.11
N GLY A 563 -1.79 23.85 -8.71
CA GLY A 563 -2.85 23.68 -9.72
C GLY A 563 -4.25 23.31 -9.18
N GLY A 564 -5.05 22.62 -10.01
CA GLY A 564 -6.38 22.07 -9.72
C GLY A 564 -7.45 23.06 -9.25
N PHE A 565 -7.54 24.22 -9.91
CA PHE A 565 -8.50 25.26 -9.56
C PHE A 565 -9.97 24.77 -9.51
N GLY A 566 -10.38 23.91 -10.43
CA GLY A 566 -11.76 23.42 -10.57
C GLY A 566 -12.24 22.51 -9.44
N GLN A 567 -11.33 21.90 -8.67
CA GLN A 567 -11.67 21.04 -7.53
C GLN A 567 -11.56 21.76 -6.18
N LYS A 568 -11.06 23.00 -6.16
CA LYS A 568 -10.95 23.81 -4.94
C LYS A 568 -12.30 24.39 -4.52
N ARG A 569 -12.47 24.61 -3.21
CA ARG A 569 -13.62 25.35 -2.68
C ARG A 569 -13.53 26.82 -3.06
N GLU A 570 -14.66 27.51 -3.12
CA GLU A 570 -14.74 28.92 -3.52
C GLU A 570 -13.80 29.82 -2.69
N GLU A 571 -13.70 29.58 -1.37
CA GLU A 571 -12.79 30.31 -0.49
C GLU A 571 -11.31 30.15 -0.86
N ASP A 572 -10.92 28.98 -1.36
CA ASP A 572 -9.55 28.68 -1.77
C ASP A 572 -9.28 29.15 -3.20
N GLN A 573 -10.29 29.11 -4.07
CA GLN A 573 -10.24 29.71 -5.40
C GLN A 573 -9.99 31.23 -5.30
N ARG A 574 -10.64 31.92 -4.36
CA ARG A 574 -10.45 33.37 -4.12
C ARG A 574 -9.04 33.75 -3.65
N LYS A 575 -8.28 32.80 -3.08
CA LYS A 575 -6.88 33.02 -2.66
C LYS A 575 -5.89 32.91 -3.82
N GLN A 576 -6.32 32.38 -4.96
CA GLN A 576 -5.48 32.10 -6.11
C GLN A 576 -5.77 33.09 -7.25
N ARG A 577 -4.72 33.72 -7.79
CA ARG A 577 -4.84 34.62 -8.93
C ARG A 577 -4.63 33.83 -10.22
N VAL A 578 -5.62 33.91 -11.11
CA VAL A 578 -5.53 33.32 -12.45
C VAL A 578 -5.11 34.40 -13.46
N PHE A 579 -4.12 34.08 -14.29
CA PHE A 579 -3.58 34.98 -15.32
C PHE A 579 -4.06 34.61 -16.72
N ALA A 580 -4.37 33.34 -16.98
CA ALA A 580 -4.89 32.86 -18.26
C ALA A 580 -5.58 31.49 -18.10
N GLY A 581 -6.50 31.14 -19.01
CA GLY A 581 -7.05 29.79 -19.15
C GLY A 581 -8.32 29.48 -18.34
N VAL A 582 -8.87 30.47 -17.62
CA VAL A 582 -10.15 30.36 -16.89
C VAL A 582 -11.02 31.56 -17.20
N ALA A 583 -12.31 31.32 -17.43
CA ALA A 583 -13.34 32.33 -17.55
C ALA A 583 -14.47 32.04 -16.54
N TYR A 584 -15.36 33.00 -16.33
CA TYR A 584 -16.50 32.88 -15.42
C TYR A 584 -17.79 33.01 -16.23
N ASP A 585 -18.79 32.19 -15.91
CA ASP A 585 -20.13 32.32 -16.47
C ASP A 585 -20.92 33.47 -15.81
N ASN A 586 -22.18 33.65 -16.23
CA ASN A 586 -23.03 34.74 -15.72
C ASN A 586 -23.38 34.58 -14.24
N GLU A 587 -23.32 33.35 -13.75
CA GLU A 587 -23.57 32.96 -12.37
C GLU A 587 -22.30 33.01 -11.51
N GLY A 588 -21.14 33.33 -12.10
CA GLY A 588 -19.86 33.46 -11.42
C GLY A 588 -19.12 32.14 -11.20
N TYR A 589 -19.53 31.04 -11.84
CA TYR A 589 -18.80 29.77 -11.79
C TYR A 589 -17.61 29.78 -12.75
N PRO A 590 -16.41 29.39 -12.28
CA PRO A 590 -15.25 29.30 -13.14
C PRO A 590 -15.33 28.08 -14.06
N TYR A 591 -14.92 28.26 -15.32
CA TYR A 591 -14.74 27.19 -16.29
C TYR A 591 -13.44 27.38 -17.09
N PRO A 592 -12.79 26.28 -17.51
CA PRO A 592 -11.55 26.37 -18.27
C PRO A 592 -11.81 26.75 -19.74
N THR A 593 -10.95 27.60 -20.31
CA THR A 593 -11.07 28.06 -21.70
C THR A 593 -10.11 27.35 -22.66
N ALA A 594 -9.02 26.77 -22.15
CA ALA A 594 -8.03 26.05 -22.96
C ALA A 594 -8.30 24.54 -22.92
N VAL A 595 -9.31 24.11 -23.69
CA VAL A 595 -9.80 22.73 -23.78
C VAL A 595 -9.73 22.27 -25.23
N GLY A 596 -8.72 21.45 -25.57
CA GLY A 596 -8.46 20.99 -26.94
C GLY A 596 -8.38 19.47 -27.01
N ARG A 597 -8.12 18.92 -28.21
CA ARG A 597 -7.98 17.47 -28.43
C ARG A 597 -7.02 16.81 -27.43
N TYR A 598 -7.19 15.53 -27.17
CA TYR A 598 -6.26 14.79 -26.28
C TYR A 598 -5.05 14.27 -27.07
N CYS A 599 -3.85 14.66 -26.66
CA CYS A 599 -2.60 14.05 -27.11
C CYS A 599 -1.74 13.67 -25.91
N GLU A 600 -1.31 12.41 -25.86
CA GLU A 600 -0.50 11.87 -24.77
C GLU A 600 0.74 11.16 -25.30
N TRP A 601 1.91 11.48 -24.71
CA TRP A 601 3.08 10.63 -24.80
C TRP A 601 2.84 9.37 -23.95
N THR A 602 2.81 8.19 -24.56
CA THR A 602 2.60 6.91 -23.89
C THR A 602 3.88 6.07 -23.93
N HIS A 603 4.08 5.21 -22.94
CA HIS A 603 5.19 4.26 -22.96
C HIS A 603 4.99 3.24 -24.09
N LYS A 604 6.02 3.00 -24.91
CA LYS A 604 6.00 1.89 -25.89
C LYS A 604 5.92 0.52 -25.22
N THR A 605 6.47 0.40 -24.01
CA THR A 605 6.48 -0.83 -23.20
C THR A 605 6.15 -0.50 -21.73
N ILE A 606 7.14 -0.56 -20.83
CA ILE A 606 7.06 -0.10 -19.43
C ILE A 606 7.78 1.23 -19.27
N ASP A 607 7.61 1.85 -18.10
CA ASP A 607 8.45 2.97 -17.71
C ASP A 607 9.94 2.57 -17.65
N GLN A 608 10.74 3.20 -18.51
CA GLN A 608 12.20 3.06 -18.59
C GLN A 608 12.93 4.28 -18.02
N SER A 609 12.24 5.13 -17.25
CA SER A 609 12.81 6.34 -16.65
C SER A 609 14.04 6.04 -15.78
N ALA A 610 13.99 4.99 -14.96
CA ALA A 610 15.09 4.63 -14.06
C ALA A 610 16.38 4.27 -14.83
N THR A 611 16.24 3.54 -15.94
CA THR A 611 17.36 3.06 -16.78
C THR A 611 17.83 4.08 -17.81
N SER A 612 17.06 5.13 -18.08
CA SER A 612 17.40 6.16 -19.06
C SER A 612 18.30 7.23 -18.43
N GLU A 613 19.56 7.31 -18.86
CA GLU A 613 20.52 8.29 -18.33
C GLU A 613 20.14 9.73 -18.67
N THR A 614 19.66 9.96 -19.90
CA THR A 614 19.23 11.28 -20.40
C THR A 614 17.72 11.32 -20.67
N PHE A 615 17.13 12.52 -20.62
CA PHE A 615 15.72 12.71 -20.98
C PHE A 615 15.48 12.43 -22.46
N GLU A 616 16.46 12.71 -23.32
CA GLU A 616 16.40 12.47 -24.76
C GLU A 616 16.34 10.96 -25.07
N ASP A 617 17.05 10.14 -24.31
CA ASP A 617 16.95 8.68 -24.41
C ASP A 617 15.60 8.18 -23.90
N TYR A 618 15.11 8.74 -22.79
CA TYR A 618 13.78 8.44 -22.27
C TYR A 618 12.68 8.77 -23.30
N MET A 619 12.74 9.91 -23.98
CA MET A 619 11.75 10.27 -25.01
C MET A 619 11.71 9.29 -26.19
N LYS A 620 12.82 8.60 -26.52
CA LYS A 620 12.82 7.54 -27.55
C LYS A 620 11.99 6.32 -27.12
N THR A 621 11.80 6.12 -25.82
CA THR A 621 10.98 5.02 -25.26
C THR A 621 9.48 5.32 -25.28
N LEU A 622 9.10 6.57 -25.60
CA LEU A 622 7.71 7.00 -25.69
C LEU A 622 7.23 7.06 -27.15
N GLN A 623 5.91 7.03 -27.32
CA GLN A 623 5.23 7.30 -28.59
C GLN A 623 4.09 8.29 -28.35
N LEU A 624 3.79 9.14 -29.33
CA LEU A 624 2.71 10.11 -29.22
C LEU A 624 1.42 9.52 -29.77
N GLU A 625 0.37 9.52 -28.97
CA GLU A 625 -0.97 9.09 -29.34
C GLU A 625 -1.94 10.28 -29.23
N CYS A 626 -2.64 10.58 -30.32
CA CYS A 626 -3.56 11.71 -30.40
C CYS A 626 -4.95 11.25 -30.84
N ASN A 627 -5.99 11.78 -30.19
CA ASN A 627 -7.35 11.68 -30.67
C ASN A 627 -7.57 12.62 -31.87
N GLU A 628 -8.58 12.32 -32.69
CA GLU A 628 -9.04 13.23 -33.74
C GLU A 628 -9.55 14.54 -33.13
N GLY A 629 -9.29 15.66 -33.81
CA GLY A 629 -9.71 16.99 -33.37
C GLY A 629 -8.61 18.05 -33.52
N GLU A 630 -8.90 19.25 -33.01
CA GLU A 630 -8.01 20.42 -33.06
C GLU A 630 -7.47 20.79 -31.67
N PRO A 631 -6.25 21.32 -31.56
CA PRO A 631 -5.74 21.87 -30.31
C PRO A 631 -6.50 23.15 -29.91
N ALA A 632 -6.59 23.42 -28.61
CA ALA A 632 -7.10 24.71 -28.13
C ALA A 632 -6.01 25.77 -28.16
N VAL A 633 -6.39 27.01 -28.47
CA VAL A 633 -5.46 28.14 -28.49
C VAL A 633 -5.68 29.00 -27.26
N LEU A 634 -4.68 29.09 -26.40
CA LEU A 634 -4.65 30.02 -25.27
C LEU A 634 -3.65 31.14 -25.55
N ASN A 635 -4.16 32.35 -25.72
CA ASN A 635 -3.33 33.55 -25.83
C ASN A 635 -3.23 34.24 -24.46
N TRP A 636 -2.01 34.47 -24.00
CA TRP A 636 -1.74 35.15 -22.74
C TRP A 636 -0.83 36.36 -22.98
N THR A 637 -1.35 37.54 -22.67
CA THR A 637 -0.56 38.77 -22.61
C THR A 637 -0.08 38.98 -21.19
N VAL A 638 1.24 39.00 -21.00
CA VAL A 638 1.86 39.14 -19.67
C VAL A 638 1.72 40.59 -19.21
N ALA A 639 0.96 40.81 -18.14
CA ALA A 639 0.74 42.15 -17.62
C ALA A 639 1.98 42.65 -16.85
N HIS A 640 2.11 43.97 -16.69
CA HIS A 640 3.28 44.55 -16.00
C HIS A 640 3.29 44.20 -14.50
N GLU A 641 2.13 43.98 -13.90
CA GLU A 641 1.92 43.60 -12.51
C GLU A 641 1.99 42.08 -12.26
N THR A 642 2.25 41.27 -13.29
CA THR A 642 2.44 39.83 -13.12
C THR A 642 3.69 39.59 -12.24
N PRO A 643 3.58 38.77 -11.17
CA PRO A 643 4.73 38.41 -10.33
C PRO A 643 5.87 37.76 -11.11
N ASP A 644 7.10 37.84 -10.60
CA ASP A 644 8.30 37.25 -11.24
C ASP A 644 8.21 35.73 -11.41
N LEU A 645 7.35 35.07 -10.62
CA LEU A 645 7.12 33.64 -10.70
C LEU A 645 5.62 33.35 -10.71
N VAL A 646 5.18 32.66 -11.75
CA VAL A 646 3.84 32.07 -11.88
C VAL A 646 3.98 30.63 -12.33
N TYR A 647 2.87 29.91 -12.46
CA TYR A 647 2.84 28.48 -12.76
C TYR A 647 1.84 28.18 -13.86
N TYR A 648 2.22 27.34 -14.80
CA TYR A 648 1.25 26.67 -15.67
C TYR A 648 0.82 25.36 -15.02
N GLN A 649 -0.47 25.07 -15.01
CA GLN A 649 -1.04 23.92 -14.31
C GLN A 649 -2.24 23.33 -15.03
N CYS A 650 -2.72 22.20 -14.54
CA CYS A 650 -4.00 21.62 -14.94
C CYS A 650 -5.15 22.20 -14.09
N TYR A 651 -6.25 22.57 -14.74
CA TYR A 651 -7.44 23.13 -14.09
C TYR A 651 -8.13 22.12 -13.18
N THR A 652 -8.20 20.85 -13.57
CA THR A 652 -8.94 19.80 -12.86
C THR A 652 -8.09 19.02 -11.86
N HIS A 653 -6.80 18.84 -12.14
CA HIS A 653 -5.89 18.01 -11.33
C HIS A 653 -4.74 18.84 -10.76
N ASN A 654 -4.32 18.52 -9.54
CA ASN A 654 -3.14 19.15 -8.92
C ASN A 654 -1.84 18.56 -9.46
N ASN A 655 -0.73 19.31 -9.45
CA ASN A 655 0.64 18.84 -9.66
C ASN A 655 0.89 18.19 -11.03
N LEU A 656 0.48 18.86 -12.11
CA LEU A 656 0.77 18.42 -13.49
C LEU A 656 1.78 19.32 -14.21
N GLY A 657 1.89 20.59 -13.81
CA GLY A 657 2.72 21.59 -14.47
C GLY A 657 3.83 22.15 -13.57
N TRP A 658 4.42 23.25 -14.03
CA TRP A 658 5.63 23.82 -13.44
C TRP A 658 5.72 25.34 -13.65
N LYS A 659 6.94 25.89 -13.54
CA LYS A 659 7.21 27.32 -13.38
C LYS A 659 7.23 28.07 -14.70
N ILE A 660 6.73 29.30 -14.64
CA ILE A 660 6.99 30.36 -15.60
C ILE A 660 7.68 31.50 -14.85
N HIS A 661 8.90 31.82 -15.28
CA HIS A 661 9.64 33.00 -14.84
C HIS A 661 9.25 34.20 -15.71
N VAL A 662 8.82 35.27 -15.06
CA VAL A 662 8.39 36.51 -15.70
C VAL A 662 9.49 37.55 -15.51
N VAL A 663 10.07 38.02 -16.61
CA VAL A 663 11.19 38.96 -16.61
C VAL A 663 10.82 40.28 -17.27
N ASP A 664 11.59 41.32 -16.97
CA ASP A 664 11.45 42.59 -17.65
C ASP A 664 12.04 42.53 -19.06
N PRO A 665 11.50 43.30 -20.02
CA PRO A 665 12.01 43.34 -21.39
C PRO A 665 13.52 43.59 -21.45
N GLY A 666 14.24 42.75 -22.20
CA GLY A 666 15.70 42.86 -22.36
C GLY A 666 16.53 42.26 -21.23
N THR A 667 15.91 41.61 -20.24
CA THR A 667 16.61 40.82 -19.23
C THR A 667 17.29 39.61 -19.88
N PRO A 668 18.58 39.35 -19.65
CA PRO A 668 19.24 38.14 -20.13
C PRO A 668 18.56 36.89 -19.56
N VAL A 669 18.06 36.03 -20.45
CA VAL A 669 17.42 34.74 -20.10
C VAL A 669 18.39 33.58 -20.36
N PRO A 670 18.29 32.47 -19.61
CA PRO A 670 19.14 31.30 -19.85
C PRO A 670 18.96 30.77 -21.28
N ILE A 671 20.07 30.52 -21.97
CA ILE A 671 20.04 29.98 -23.33
C ILE A 671 19.84 28.46 -23.23
N PRO A 672 18.92 27.86 -24.04
CA PRO A 672 18.75 26.41 -24.07
C PRO A 672 20.10 25.70 -24.35
N GLY A 673 20.57 24.92 -23.38
CA GLY A 673 21.81 24.12 -23.49
C GLY A 673 23.04 24.66 -22.74
N ASP A 674 22.96 25.79 -22.04
CA ASP A 674 24.08 26.34 -21.27
C ASP A 674 24.06 25.84 -19.81
N GLN A 675 24.99 24.96 -19.42
CA GLN A 675 25.10 24.41 -18.06
C GLN A 675 25.74 25.38 -17.04
N GLY A 676 25.98 26.64 -17.41
CA GLY A 676 26.76 27.60 -16.62
C GLY A 676 26.00 28.59 -15.73
N ALA A 677 24.68 28.75 -15.86
CA ALA A 677 23.98 29.85 -15.20
C ALA A 677 23.53 29.51 -13.75
N ARG A 678 24.48 29.56 -12.80
CA ARG A 678 24.13 29.72 -11.38
C ARG A 678 23.63 31.15 -11.19
N ILE A 679 22.35 31.29 -10.84
CA ILE A 679 21.80 32.57 -10.37
C ILE A 679 22.45 32.88 -9.01
N ASN A 680 23.07 34.05 -8.93
CA ASN A 680 23.68 34.60 -7.72
C ASN A 680 22.70 34.54 -6.55
N SER A 681 23.06 33.80 -5.51
CA SER A 681 22.47 33.99 -4.19
C SER A 681 23.10 35.24 -3.57
N ALA A 682 22.23 36.20 -3.24
CA ALA A 682 22.43 37.39 -2.42
C ALA A 682 23.87 37.79 -2.06
N ASP A 683 24.28 38.94 -2.59
CA ASP A 683 25.38 39.74 -2.04
C ASP A 683 25.19 39.95 -0.53
N THR A 684 25.94 39.20 0.26
CA THR A 684 26.28 39.60 1.63
C THR A 684 27.70 40.16 1.57
N SER A 685 27.77 41.49 1.73
CA SER A 685 29.01 42.27 1.77
C SER A 685 30.05 41.66 2.73
N PRO A 686 31.33 41.50 2.35
CA PRO A 686 32.40 41.30 3.30
C PRO A 686 33.15 42.63 3.48
N LEU A 687 32.74 43.40 4.48
CA LEU A 687 33.65 44.37 5.12
C LEU A 687 34.19 43.71 6.39
N LEU A 688 35.51 43.84 6.57
CA LEU A 688 36.35 43.41 7.69
C LEU A 688 36.82 41.95 7.67
N SER A 689 37.96 41.72 7.01
CA SER A 689 38.98 40.75 7.43
C SER A 689 40.31 41.01 6.70
N THR A 690 40.92 42.18 6.94
CA THR A 690 42.33 42.43 6.62
C THR A 690 43.10 42.63 7.92
N ALA A 691 43.69 41.55 8.44
CA ALA A 691 44.96 41.53 9.18
C ALA A 691 45.14 40.18 9.89
N LEU A 692 45.81 39.22 9.25
CA LEU A 692 46.86 38.41 9.86
C LEU A 692 47.45 37.44 8.82
N LEU A 693 48.54 37.86 8.18
CA LEU A 693 49.45 36.96 7.49
C LEU A 693 50.79 37.67 7.33
N LEU A 694 51.66 37.49 8.32
CA LEU A 694 53.11 37.62 8.17
C LEU A 694 53.77 36.92 9.36
N VAL A 695 54.85 36.22 9.04
CA VAL A 695 55.77 35.48 9.92
C VAL A 695 55.33 34.05 10.25
N THR A 696 55.72 33.11 9.37
CA THR A 696 56.59 31.99 9.75
C THR A 696 57.13 31.31 8.49
N MET A 697 58.30 31.73 8.03
CA MET A 697 59.17 30.85 7.25
C MET A 697 60.63 31.17 7.52
N THR A 698 61.40 30.08 7.66
CA THR A 698 62.86 29.96 7.68
C THR A 698 63.60 30.21 8.99
N LEU A 699 64.00 29.13 9.67
CA LEU A 699 65.31 28.98 10.31
C LEU A 699 65.54 27.53 10.77
N THR A 700 65.90 26.67 9.81
CA THR A 700 66.64 25.43 10.04
C THR A 700 67.79 25.36 9.05
N ALA A 701 68.90 26.00 9.41
CA ALA A 701 70.25 25.62 9.02
C ALA A 701 71.21 26.63 9.63
N LEU A 702 71.94 26.23 10.68
CA LEU A 702 73.33 26.62 10.97
C LEU A 702 73.77 25.95 12.28
N CYS A 703 74.05 24.65 12.20
CA CYS A 703 75.15 24.07 12.95
C CYS A 703 76.29 23.91 11.94
N ASN A 704 77.31 24.78 12.01
CA ASN A 704 78.71 24.34 12.07
C ASN A 704 79.71 25.51 12.07
N PHE A 705 80.66 25.37 12.99
CA PHE A 705 81.93 26.09 13.20
C PHE A 705 81.87 27.45 13.89
N ALA A 706 82.76 27.80 14.81
CA ALA A 706 83.64 27.11 15.76
C ALA A 706 84.27 28.26 16.58
N GLY A 707 84.80 27.94 17.76
CA GLY A 707 85.24 28.93 18.72
C GLY A 707 86.28 29.94 18.22
N ARG A 708 86.12 31.19 18.67
CA ARG A 708 87.07 31.93 19.51
C ARG A 708 86.42 33.21 20.01
#